data_AF-A0A0Q9P855-F1
#
_entry.id   AF-A0A0Q9P855-F1
#
_cell.length_a   1.000
_cell.length_b   1.000
_cell.length_c   1.000
_cell.angle_alpha   90.00
_cell.angle_beta   90.00
_cell.angle_gamma   90.00
#
_symmetry.space_group_name_H-M   'P 1'
#
loop_
_entity.id
_entity.type
_entity.pdbx_description
1 polymer ?
#
loop_
_entity_poly.entity_id
_entity_poly.type
_entity_poly.pdbx_seq_one_letter_code
_entity_poly.pdbx_strand_id
1 'polypeptide(L)'
;MSSAPPSFPITPLLPQIRASLAAQPRLVLEAPPGAGKTTQVPLALLDAAWLAGQKIVMLEPRRIAARAAAQFMAQQLGEAVGQTVGYRIRFESKVSAATRIEVVTEGILTRLIQHDPELAGIGAIVFDEFHERHLAGDLGAALALDVQATLRPELRLLLMSATLDGERIAAWLDAPRLSSPGRSFPVRIEHPPARTQETVEHQLARVARQALEENDGDVLAFLPGRREIARTQSVLRQTLSRDDVDVLALHGELSLAEQQAALAPVEPGLRRIVLATNVAESSVTLPGIRAVVDAGLAREPRFDPNSGFTRLQTVNISQASADQRAGRAGRVAAGTAYRLWPQSRRLEPARGAEINQAELSGLALELAGWGVSAEGGDTLRWLDPPPSGALAQARELLVALAALDDDGRITALGRRMLELGTSPRLAAAALRAPVELRALVADLLALMDARSPLRGSDAYNDDFRARVTALHAWRDRRGPSLRGDVDGGALAAIEQASKGWRRRLDVRTAASGAPDSHAVGELLLHAFPDRVAHRDDGNPLRYTLANGRGARLHENTALLGEPWLVALDLRFEARDSLILAAAPFDPRVLERDYPAQFSRERTLHWNDERGAAEAFDERRFGAIVLERRSVPVKPADALPALLAAVRARGLDALPWSDHARQLRARMQALRAWMPELGLPDVSEAALLATLEDWLAPHLDGRHRLDALGAEELSQALASRFDYEQRRTLDAQAPESLVVPSGQSRRLEYAEGEPPVLAVKLQELFGLADTPRIGGGRIPVTLHLLSPAGRPIQVTQDLKGFWERTYPEVKKELKGRYPRHPWPDDPWTATPTHRAKPRERR
;
A
#
# COMPACT_ATOMS: atom_id res chain seq x y z
N MET A 1 42.04 31.61 25.20
CA MET A 1 41.30 32.57 24.34
C MET A 1 39.86 32.12 24.29
N SER A 2 38.95 32.81 24.97
CA SER A 2 37.51 32.50 24.92
C SER A 2 36.99 32.93 23.55
N SER A 3 36.75 31.97 22.65
CA SER A 3 36.06 32.21 21.39
C SER A 3 34.64 32.66 21.70
N ALA A 4 34.21 33.81 21.17
CA ALA A 4 32.82 34.24 21.24
C ALA A 4 31.88 33.07 20.85
N PRO A 5 30.74 32.90 21.53
CA PRO A 5 29.81 31.81 21.22
C PRO A 5 29.41 31.89 19.74
N PRO A 6 29.37 30.76 19.02
CA PRO A 6 29.02 30.74 17.60
C PRO A 6 27.62 31.37 17.40
N SER A 7 27.54 32.40 16.55
CA SER A 7 26.27 33.06 16.21
C SER A 7 25.47 32.17 15.27
N PHE A 8 24.40 31.56 15.78
CA PHE A 8 23.50 30.70 15.00
C PHE A 8 22.45 31.53 14.26
N PRO A 9 22.03 31.13 13.04
CA PRO A 9 20.98 31.82 12.29
C PRO A 9 19.66 31.99 13.07
N ILE A 10 19.34 31.02 13.94
CA ILE A 10 18.11 31.06 14.73
C ILE A 10 18.18 32.01 15.93
N THR A 11 19.36 32.47 16.35
CA THR A 11 19.55 33.27 17.57
C THR A 11 18.62 34.49 17.65
N PRO A 12 18.44 35.30 16.57
CA PRO A 12 17.52 36.45 16.60
C PRO A 12 16.04 36.06 16.78
N LEU A 13 15.66 34.82 16.45
CA LEU A 13 14.28 34.32 16.52
C LEU A 13 13.92 33.73 17.90
N LEU A 14 14.93 33.38 18.72
CA LEU A 14 14.71 32.76 20.04
C LEU A 14 13.77 33.57 20.97
N PRO A 15 13.84 34.92 21.05
CA PRO A 15 12.90 35.70 21.85
C PRO A 15 11.45 35.57 21.37
N GLN A 16 11.23 35.52 20.06
CA GLN A 16 9.88 35.35 19.47
C GLN A 16 9.34 33.94 19.73
N ILE A 17 10.19 32.92 19.66
CA ILE A 17 9.83 31.53 20.00
C ILE A 17 9.37 31.44 21.45
N ARG A 18 10.12 32.05 22.39
CA ARG A 18 9.76 32.11 23.81
C ARG A 18 8.44 32.84 24.04
N ALA A 19 8.25 33.99 23.40
CA ALA A 19 7.03 34.78 23.51
C ALA A 19 5.80 34.02 22.95
N SER A 20 5.95 33.34 21.81
CA SER A 20 4.88 32.54 21.20
C SER A 20 4.44 31.39 22.11
N LEU A 21 5.37 30.60 22.67
CA LEU A 21 5.04 29.49 23.57
C LEU A 21 4.56 29.92 24.96
N ALA A 22 4.87 31.17 25.36
CA ALA A 22 4.27 31.78 26.55
C ALA A 22 2.81 32.18 26.30
N ALA A 23 2.51 32.68 25.10
CA ALA A 23 1.16 33.11 24.73
C ALA A 23 0.23 31.95 24.36
N GLN A 24 0.75 30.90 23.71
CA GLN A 24 -0.04 29.77 23.20
C GLN A 24 0.71 28.45 23.40
N PRO A 25 0.01 27.31 23.60
CA PRO A 25 0.65 26.04 23.93
C PRO A 25 1.24 25.31 22.71
N ARG A 26 1.09 25.83 21.49
CA ARG A 26 1.56 25.18 20.25
C ARG A 26 2.38 26.13 19.41
N LEU A 27 3.39 25.60 18.71
CA LEU A 27 4.20 26.36 17.76
C LEU A 27 4.73 25.46 16.65
N VAL A 28 4.70 25.95 15.41
CA VAL A 28 5.46 25.38 14.30
C VAL A 28 6.65 26.27 14.00
N LEU A 29 7.85 25.68 14.03
CA LEU A 29 9.09 26.35 13.68
C LEU A 29 9.65 25.75 12.39
N GLU A 30 9.80 26.60 11.38
CA GLU A 30 10.44 26.25 10.13
C GLU A 30 11.86 26.82 10.09
N ALA A 31 12.86 25.96 10.01
CA ALA A 31 14.25 26.37 9.92
C ALA A 31 15.08 25.30 9.20
N PRO A 32 15.93 25.68 8.22
CA PRO A 32 16.74 24.71 7.50
C PRO A 32 17.77 24.04 8.41
N PRO A 33 18.31 22.87 8.02
CA PRO A 33 19.32 22.17 8.80
C PRO A 33 20.56 23.06 8.98
N GLY A 34 21.15 23.06 10.17
CA GLY A 34 22.29 23.92 10.50
C GLY A 34 21.92 25.33 10.99
N ALA A 35 20.63 25.73 10.95
CA ALA A 35 20.19 27.00 11.54
C ALA A 35 20.31 27.04 13.07
N GLY A 36 20.48 25.88 13.73
CA GLY A 36 20.60 25.75 15.19
C GLY A 36 19.30 25.37 15.90
N LYS A 37 18.21 25.01 15.19
CA LYS A 37 16.91 24.68 15.80
C LYS A 37 16.98 23.60 16.88
N THR A 38 17.62 22.46 16.55
CA THR A 38 17.79 21.30 17.43
C THR A 38 18.61 21.61 18.69
N THR A 39 19.61 22.48 18.59
CA THR A 39 20.62 22.68 19.64
C THR A 39 20.47 23.97 20.43
N GLN A 40 19.73 24.95 19.91
CA GLN A 40 19.52 26.25 20.56
C GLN A 40 18.12 26.38 21.15
N VAL A 41 17.09 25.84 20.48
CA VAL A 41 15.70 26.05 20.92
C VAL A 41 15.41 25.38 22.26
N PRO A 42 15.75 24.10 22.50
CA PRO A 42 15.52 23.48 23.81
C PRO A 42 16.22 24.23 24.95
N LEU A 43 17.47 24.66 24.74
CA LEU A 43 18.23 25.43 25.72
C LEU A 43 17.56 26.78 26.05
N ALA A 44 17.06 27.49 25.03
CA ALA A 44 16.39 28.78 25.22
C ALA A 44 15.06 28.69 25.97
N LEU A 45 14.47 27.48 26.06
CA LEU A 45 13.20 27.23 26.75
C LEU A 45 13.37 26.76 28.21
N LEU A 46 14.59 26.42 28.66
CA LEU A 46 14.85 25.88 30.00
C LEU A 46 14.36 26.77 31.15
N ASP A 47 14.50 28.09 30.97
CA ASP A 47 14.14 29.11 31.95
C ASP A 47 12.79 29.79 31.64
N ALA A 48 11.97 29.18 30.77
CA ALA A 48 10.64 29.69 30.51
C ALA A 48 9.76 29.53 31.76
N ALA A 49 9.07 30.60 32.18
CA ALA A 49 8.25 30.58 33.40
C ALA A 49 7.15 29.51 33.35
N TRP A 50 6.55 29.28 32.19
CA TRP A 50 5.52 28.26 31.99
C TRP A 50 6.05 26.83 32.12
N LEU A 51 7.36 26.61 31.97
CA LEU A 51 7.96 25.28 32.14
C LEU A 51 8.03 24.89 33.62
N ALA A 52 8.04 25.86 34.55
CA ALA A 52 7.97 25.63 35.99
C ALA A 52 8.94 24.55 36.53
N GLY A 53 10.14 24.47 35.96
CA GLY A 53 11.14 23.45 36.35
C GLY A 53 10.89 22.05 35.80
N GLN A 54 9.83 21.82 35.02
CA GLN A 54 9.54 20.55 34.35
C GLN A 54 10.52 20.26 33.20
N LYS A 55 10.48 19.03 32.71
CA LYS A 55 11.33 18.55 31.62
C LYS A 55 10.79 18.95 30.25
N ILE A 56 11.72 19.09 29.31
CA ILE A 56 11.48 19.14 27.87
C ILE A 56 11.90 17.78 27.30
N VAL A 57 10.98 17.10 26.64
CA VAL A 57 11.29 15.89 25.87
C VAL A 57 11.43 16.28 24.41
N MET A 58 12.59 16.00 23.81
CA MET A 58 12.82 16.29 22.39
C MET A 58 12.94 14.99 21.60
N LEU A 59 12.00 14.76 20.69
CA LEU A 59 12.05 13.67 19.74
C LEU A 59 13.03 14.00 18.61
N GLU A 60 13.97 13.09 18.38
CA GLU A 60 14.83 13.08 17.20
C GLU A 60 14.71 11.67 16.53
N PRO A 61 14.36 11.59 15.22
CA PRO A 61 14.10 10.33 14.51
C PRO A 61 15.21 9.28 14.55
N ARG A 62 16.47 9.70 14.58
CA ARG A 62 17.67 8.90 14.35
C ARG A 62 18.56 8.87 15.59
N ARG A 63 18.91 7.66 16.02
CA ARG A 63 19.76 7.42 17.22
C ARG A 63 21.07 8.23 17.23
N ILE A 64 21.73 8.35 16.08
CA ILE A 64 23.01 9.07 15.95
C ILE A 64 22.81 10.55 16.24
N ALA A 65 21.75 11.14 15.70
CA ALA A 65 21.47 12.55 15.86
C ALA A 65 20.89 12.89 17.22
N ALA A 66 20.04 12.03 17.80
CA ALA A 66 19.63 12.14 19.19
C ALA A 66 20.84 12.27 20.15
N ARG A 67 21.84 11.38 19.97
CA ARG A 67 23.08 11.41 20.76
C ARG A 67 23.92 12.65 20.46
N ALA A 68 24.14 12.97 19.18
CA ALA A 68 24.95 14.11 18.78
C ALA A 68 24.35 15.44 19.27
N ALA A 69 23.03 15.60 19.20
CA ALA A 69 22.31 16.76 19.71
C ALA A 69 22.48 16.91 21.22
N ALA A 70 22.27 15.84 21.99
CA ALA A 70 22.46 15.84 23.44
C ALA A 70 23.91 16.17 23.84
N GLN A 71 24.89 15.58 23.14
CA GLN A 71 26.32 15.87 23.34
C GLN A 71 26.67 17.33 23.06
N PHE A 72 26.19 17.86 21.93
CA PHE A 72 26.46 19.23 21.53
C PHE A 72 25.82 20.25 22.48
N MET A 73 24.58 20.00 22.93
CA MET A 73 23.92 20.85 23.92
C MET A 73 24.62 20.81 25.29
N ALA A 74 25.00 19.62 25.78
CA ALA A 74 25.74 19.50 27.05
C ALA A 74 27.10 20.23 26.98
N GLN A 75 27.81 20.12 25.86
CA GLN A 75 29.08 20.82 25.66
C GLN A 75 28.94 22.35 25.71
N GLN A 76 27.84 22.90 25.16
CA GLN A 76 27.57 24.34 25.22
C GLN A 76 27.32 24.84 26.65
N LEU A 77 26.80 23.97 27.52
CA LEU A 77 26.65 24.25 28.95
C LEU A 77 27.93 24.02 29.76
N GLY A 78 28.98 23.47 29.15
CA GLY A 78 30.18 23.05 29.87
C GLY A 78 29.98 21.81 30.75
N GLU A 79 28.96 21.01 30.46
CA GLU A 79 28.54 19.85 31.26
C GLU A 79 28.80 18.51 30.56
N ALA A 80 28.78 17.43 31.33
CA ALA A 80 28.72 16.08 30.79
C ALA A 80 27.28 15.67 30.45
N VAL A 81 27.09 14.89 29.38
CA VAL A 81 25.78 14.33 29.04
C VAL A 81 25.24 13.48 30.19
N GLY A 82 23.96 13.66 30.51
CA GLY A 82 23.27 13.03 31.63
C GLY A 82 23.07 13.96 32.82
N GLN A 83 23.68 15.15 32.82
CA GLN A 83 23.36 16.25 33.75
C GLN A 83 22.11 16.98 33.25
N THR A 84 22.18 18.29 32.94
CA THR A 84 21.01 19.07 32.47
C THR A 84 20.43 18.52 31.17
N VAL A 85 21.28 18.02 30.28
CA VAL A 85 20.89 17.43 28.99
C VAL A 85 21.28 15.95 28.94
N GLY A 86 20.33 15.09 28.60
CA GLY A 86 20.52 13.65 28.48
C GLY A 86 19.82 13.08 27.25
N TYR A 87 19.98 11.77 27.03
CA TYR A 87 19.23 11.05 25.99
C TYR A 87 18.79 9.66 26.39
N ARG A 88 17.74 9.16 25.73
CA ARG A 88 17.27 7.78 25.82
C ARG A 88 16.98 7.23 24.42
N ILE A 89 17.75 6.21 24.05
CA ILE A 89 17.61 5.50 22.76
C ILE A 89 17.50 3.99 23.01
N ARG A 90 17.16 3.21 21.98
CA ARG A 90 17.05 1.74 22.13
C ARG A 90 18.40 1.16 22.61
N PHE A 91 18.38 0.49 23.77
CA PHE A 91 19.51 -0.15 24.45
C PHE A 91 20.55 0.76 25.12
N GLU A 92 20.34 2.09 25.15
CA GLU A 92 21.27 3.02 25.79
C GLU A 92 20.53 4.22 26.41
N SER A 93 20.88 4.60 27.63
CA SER A 93 20.31 5.76 28.31
C SER A 93 21.38 6.50 29.12
N LYS A 94 21.39 7.83 29.01
CA LYS A 94 22.24 8.74 29.78
C LYS A 94 21.39 9.88 30.31
N VAL A 95 20.63 9.61 31.37
CA VAL A 95 19.76 10.56 32.06
C VAL A 95 19.94 10.41 33.57
N SER A 96 19.70 11.48 34.31
CA SER A 96 19.72 11.49 35.78
C SER A 96 18.55 12.29 36.34
N ALA A 97 18.46 12.39 37.67
CA ALA A 97 17.48 13.26 38.32
C ALA A 97 17.68 14.75 37.97
N ALA A 98 18.90 15.16 37.57
CA ALA A 98 19.20 16.53 37.15
C ALA A 98 18.76 16.84 35.70
N THR A 99 18.40 15.83 34.90
CA THR A 99 18.09 16.01 33.49
C THR A 99 16.79 16.79 33.28
N ARG A 100 16.90 17.91 32.57
CA ARG A 100 15.82 18.81 32.20
C ARG A 100 15.47 18.74 30.71
N ILE A 101 16.44 18.43 29.84
CA ILE A 101 16.21 18.13 28.43
C ILE A 101 16.54 16.66 28.18
N GLU A 102 15.53 15.87 27.82
CA GLU A 102 15.70 14.46 27.46
C GLU A 102 15.47 14.27 25.97
N VAL A 103 16.55 13.98 25.24
CA VAL A 103 16.47 13.69 23.80
C VAL A 103 16.13 12.20 23.60
N VAL A 104 15.01 11.92 22.95
CA VAL A 104 14.49 10.56 22.78
C VAL A 104 14.29 10.23 21.31
N THR A 105 14.35 8.94 20.97
CA THR A 105 13.91 8.48 19.65
C THR A 105 12.41 8.22 19.62
N GLU A 106 11.82 8.16 18.42
CA GLU A 106 10.37 8.09 18.20
C GLU A 106 9.67 6.99 19.01
N GLY A 107 10.14 5.74 18.92
CA GLY A 107 9.53 4.64 19.67
C GLY A 107 9.71 4.71 21.20
N ILE A 108 10.61 5.57 21.70
CA ILE A 108 10.72 5.85 23.14
C ILE A 108 9.69 6.90 23.56
N LEU A 109 9.46 7.94 22.74
CA LEU A 109 8.43 8.94 23.02
C LEU A 109 7.04 8.29 23.05
N THR A 110 6.69 7.48 22.05
CA THR A 110 5.38 6.81 21.99
C THR A 110 5.12 6.00 23.26
N ARG A 111 6.09 5.22 23.72
CA ARG A 111 5.97 4.44 24.96
C ARG A 111 5.87 5.29 26.20
N LEU A 112 6.57 6.42 26.24
CA LEU A 112 6.49 7.35 27.36
C LEU A 112 5.06 7.87 27.49
N ILE A 113 4.46 8.33 26.40
CA ILE A 113 3.08 8.85 26.38
C ILE A 113 2.08 7.74 26.73
N GLN A 114 2.21 6.56 26.13
CA GLN A 114 1.33 5.41 26.37
C GLN A 114 1.35 4.94 27.83
N HIS A 115 2.53 4.89 28.45
CA HIS A 115 2.68 4.41 29.83
C HIS A 115 2.20 5.45 30.85
N ASP A 116 2.44 6.73 30.59
CA ASP A 116 2.02 7.83 31.46
C ASP A 116 1.32 8.92 30.63
N PRO A 117 -0.01 8.79 30.39
CA PRO A 117 -0.80 9.80 29.70
C PRO A 117 -0.84 11.14 30.43
N GLU A 118 -0.59 11.16 31.75
CA GLU A 118 -0.50 12.42 32.49
C GLU A 118 0.79 13.16 32.17
N LEU A 119 1.82 12.50 31.64
CA LEU A 119 3.14 13.06 31.34
C LEU A 119 3.71 13.82 32.55
N ALA A 120 3.72 13.18 33.71
CA ALA A 120 4.07 13.80 34.97
C ALA A 120 5.51 14.36 34.93
N GLY A 121 5.66 15.63 35.30
CA GLY A 121 6.95 16.31 35.30
C GLY A 121 7.48 16.71 33.92
N ILE A 122 6.69 16.54 32.85
CA ILE A 122 7.00 17.04 31.49
C ILE A 122 6.11 18.26 31.22
N GLY A 123 6.75 19.35 30.80
CA GLY A 123 6.07 20.61 30.46
C GLY A 123 6.09 20.92 28.95
N ALA A 124 6.99 20.28 28.18
CA ALA A 124 7.02 20.42 26.73
C ALA A 124 7.48 19.17 25.99
N ILE A 125 6.92 18.96 24.80
CA ILE A 125 7.39 18.00 23.80
C ILE A 125 7.81 18.77 22.55
N VAL A 126 9.04 18.51 22.09
CA VAL A 126 9.62 19.07 20.87
C VAL A 126 9.77 17.95 19.85
N PHE A 127 9.13 18.06 18.70
CA PHE A 127 9.28 17.14 17.58
C PHE A 127 10.29 17.74 16.59
N ASP A 128 11.53 17.26 16.59
CA ASP A 128 12.52 17.67 15.60
C ASP A 128 12.41 16.85 14.31
N GLU A 129 12.86 17.43 13.20
CA GLU A 129 12.86 16.80 11.88
C GLU A 129 11.47 16.24 11.46
N PHE A 130 10.37 16.91 11.84
CA PHE A 130 9.01 16.39 11.62
C PHE A 130 8.66 16.17 10.14
N HIS A 131 9.41 16.77 9.22
CA HIS A 131 9.28 16.57 7.78
C HIS A 131 9.76 15.19 7.29
N GLU A 132 10.44 14.38 8.10
CA GLU A 132 10.76 12.99 7.74
C GLU A 132 9.50 12.11 7.69
N ARG A 133 8.40 12.55 8.33
CA ARG A 133 7.05 11.95 8.32
C ARG A 133 7.06 10.45 8.63
N HIS A 134 7.83 10.08 9.65
CA HIS A 134 7.86 8.72 10.16
C HIS A 134 6.60 8.39 10.97
N LEU A 135 6.19 7.13 10.90
CA LEU A 135 4.96 6.66 11.52
C LEU A 135 4.92 6.88 13.03
N ALA A 136 6.01 6.57 13.73
CA ALA A 136 6.07 6.73 15.18
C ALA A 136 6.10 8.20 15.63
N GLY A 137 6.70 9.08 14.82
CA GLY A 137 6.65 10.53 15.04
C GLY A 137 5.25 11.11 14.86
N ASP A 138 4.56 10.73 13.79
CA ASP A 138 3.17 11.13 13.52
C ASP A 138 2.22 10.62 14.63
N LEU A 139 2.35 9.36 15.05
CA LEU A 139 1.59 8.79 16.18
C LEU A 139 1.88 9.55 17.48
N GLY A 140 3.16 9.79 17.80
CA GLY A 140 3.54 10.52 19.02
C GLY A 140 2.94 11.93 19.06
N ALA A 141 2.87 12.62 17.92
CA ALA A 141 2.24 13.93 17.82
C ALA A 141 0.72 13.87 17.98
N ALA A 142 0.07 12.87 17.39
CA ALA A 142 -1.37 12.63 17.54
C ALA A 142 -1.74 12.32 19.00
N LEU A 143 -0.98 11.45 19.69
CA LEU A 143 -1.17 11.14 21.11
C LEU A 143 -0.91 12.37 22.00
N ALA A 144 0.14 13.14 21.73
CA ALA A 144 0.44 14.35 22.49
C ALA A 144 -0.66 15.42 22.35
N LEU A 145 -1.28 15.54 21.17
CA LEU A 145 -2.43 16.42 20.95
C LEU A 145 -3.66 15.95 21.71
N ASP A 146 -3.89 14.64 21.75
CA ASP A 146 -5.00 14.05 22.50
C ASP A 146 -4.85 14.28 24.01
N VAL A 147 -3.66 14.00 24.56
CA VAL A 147 -3.32 14.33 25.96
C VAL A 147 -3.51 15.82 26.24
N GLN A 148 -3.07 16.70 25.35
CA GLN A 148 -3.22 18.14 25.54
C GLN A 148 -4.70 18.57 25.50
N ALA A 149 -5.53 17.95 24.65
CA ALA A 149 -6.95 18.28 24.55
C ALA A 149 -7.76 17.78 25.75
N THR A 150 -7.35 16.68 26.38
CA THR A 150 -8.15 15.97 27.39
C THR A 150 -7.64 16.13 28.82
N LEU A 151 -6.31 16.09 29.03
CA LEU A 151 -5.68 15.98 30.36
C LEU A 151 -4.77 17.16 30.71
N ARG A 152 -3.94 17.62 29.76
CA ARG A 152 -2.85 18.60 30.01
C ARG A 152 -2.91 19.78 29.03
N PRO A 153 -3.93 20.66 29.09
CA PRO A 153 -4.07 21.81 28.17
C PRO A 153 -2.88 22.78 28.22
N GLU A 154 -2.10 22.76 29.29
CA GLU A 154 -0.88 23.54 29.47
C GLU A 154 0.39 22.86 28.95
N LEU A 155 0.35 21.61 28.47
CA LEU A 155 1.52 20.99 27.83
C LEU A 155 1.92 21.80 26.59
N ARG A 156 3.21 22.13 26.42
CA ARG A 156 3.69 22.83 25.21
C ARG A 156 4.11 21.84 24.12
N LEU A 157 3.64 22.05 22.90
CA LEU A 157 3.99 21.25 21.73
C LEU A 157 4.70 22.13 20.69
N LEU A 158 5.93 21.76 20.34
CA LEU A 158 6.73 22.46 19.33
C LEU A 158 7.10 21.48 18.21
N LEU A 159 6.68 21.76 16.98
CA LEU A 159 7.09 21.01 15.80
C LEU A 159 8.14 21.79 15.01
N MET A 160 9.30 21.19 14.79
CA MET A 160 10.39 21.77 14.01
C MET A 160 10.51 21.06 12.66
N SER A 161 10.44 21.84 11.57
CA SER A 161 10.54 21.34 10.20
C SER A 161 11.61 22.09 9.41
N ALA A 162 12.24 21.42 8.45
CA ALA A 162 13.22 22.00 7.54
C ALA A 162 12.65 22.34 6.16
N THR A 163 11.39 21.99 5.88
CA THR A 163 10.77 22.10 4.55
C THR A 163 9.58 23.06 4.55
N LEU A 164 9.21 23.50 3.34
CA LEU A 164 8.14 24.47 3.05
C LEU A 164 6.72 24.00 3.41
N ASP A 165 6.54 22.76 3.91
CA ASP A 165 5.22 22.24 4.31
C ASP A 165 4.74 22.78 5.69
N GLY A 166 5.42 23.82 6.20
CA GLY A 166 5.11 24.43 7.49
C GLY A 166 3.68 24.99 7.58
N GLU A 167 3.08 25.40 6.47
CA GLU A 167 1.70 25.91 6.45
C GLU A 167 0.67 24.82 6.73
N ARG A 168 0.80 23.66 6.06
CA ARG A 168 -0.07 22.51 6.28
C ARG A 168 0.06 22.00 7.72
N ILE A 169 1.29 21.92 8.23
CA ILE A 169 1.55 21.51 9.62
C ILE A 169 0.96 22.53 10.60
N ALA A 170 1.10 23.84 10.36
CA ALA A 170 0.54 24.87 11.23
C ALA A 170 -0.99 24.87 11.25
N ALA A 171 -1.64 24.68 10.09
CA ALA A 171 -3.08 24.54 10.00
C ALA A 171 -3.57 23.27 10.74
N TRP A 172 -2.88 22.15 10.55
CA TRP A 172 -3.20 20.90 11.27
C TRP A 172 -2.92 20.99 12.77
N LEU A 173 -1.87 21.69 13.20
CA LEU A 173 -1.55 21.83 14.62
C LEU A 173 -2.47 22.86 15.29
N ASP A 174 -3.08 23.75 14.51
CA ASP A 174 -3.72 24.99 14.97
C ASP A 174 -2.73 25.80 15.82
N ALA A 175 -1.68 26.28 15.16
CA ALA A 175 -0.55 26.92 15.80
C ALA A 175 0.07 28.03 14.94
N PRO A 176 0.67 29.06 15.55
CA PRO A 176 1.50 30.02 14.83
C PRO A 176 2.68 29.33 14.15
N ARG A 177 3.09 29.88 13.00
CA ARG A 177 4.30 29.49 12.26
C ARG A 177 5.35 30.59 12.37
N LEU A 178 6.55 30.22 12.82
CA LEU A 178 7.73 31.08 12.77
C LEU A 178 8.74 30.48 11.80
N SER A 179 9.36 31.31 10.98
CA SER A 179 10.38 30.88 10.00
C SER A 179 11.71 31.58 10.27
N SER A 180 12.78 30.80 10.33
CA SER A 180 14.15 31.31 10.40
C SER A 180 14.76 31.26 8.99
N PRO A 181 15.20 32.39 8.43
CA PRO A 181 16.04 32.35 7.24
C PRO A 181 17.33 31.60 7.60
N GLY A 182 17.68 30.58 6.82
CA GLY A 182 18.94 29.88 7.00
C GLY A 182 20.15 30.76 6.66
N ARG A 183 21.34 30.33 7.08
CA ARG A 183 22.60 30.73 6.43
C ARG A 183 23.00 29.60 5.48
N SER A 184 22.61 29.72 4.22
CA SER A 184 23.09 28.83 3.15
C SER A 184 23.87 29.66 2.15
N PHE A 185 25.11 29.27 1.88
CA PHE A 185 25.86 29.79 0.76
C PHE A 185 25.25 29.26 -0.56
N PRO A 186 25.41 29.98 -1.68
CA PRO A 186 24.87 29.54 -2.96
C PRO A 186 25.46 28.18 -3.37
N VAL A 187 24.59 27.31 -3.88
CA VAL A 187 24.96 26.00 -4.43
C VAL A 187 24.65 25.98 -5.92
N ARG A 188 25.68 25.80 -6.77
CA ARG A 188 25.50 25.62 -8.21
C ARG A 188 24.99 24.22 -8.50
N ILE A 189 23.93 24.08 -9.29
CA ILE A 189 23.36 22.78 -9.67
C ILE A 189 23.80 22.40 -11.08
N GLU A 190 24.36 21.21 -11.24
CA GLU A 190 24.79 20.66 -12.53
C GLU A 190 24.17 19.28 -12.79
N HIS A 191 23.97 18.97 -14.07
CA HIS A 191 23.36 17.71 -14.52
C HIS A 191 24.27 16.99 -15.53
N PRO A 192 25.41 16.41 -15.09
CA PRO A 192 26.34 15.75 -16.00
C PRO A 192 25.70 14.51 -16.65
N PRO A 193 25.64 14.41 -17.99
CA PRO A 193 24.98 13.29 -18.64
C PRO A 193 25.72 11.97 -18.41
N ALA A 194 24.96 10.87 -18.40
CA ALA A 194 25.52 9.53 -18.42
C ALA A 194 26.11 9.22 -19.81
N ARG A 195 27.25 8.54 -19.86
CA ARG A 195 27.81 8.01 -21.11
C ARG A 195 27.03 6.77 -21.56
N THR A 196 27.12 6.43 -22.84
CA THR A 196 26.50 5.20 -23.38
C THR A 196 26.95 3.97 -22.58
N GLN A 197 25.99 3.17 -22.10
CA GLN A 197 26.22 1.97 -21.28
C GLN A 197 26.92 2.22 -19.92
N GLU A 198 26.98 3.46 -19.45
CA GLU A 198 27.55 3.78 -18.14
C GLU A 198 26.54 3.46 -17.02
N THR A 199 26.92 2.60 -16.09
CA THR A 199 26.12 2.35 -14.86
C THR A 199 26.16 3.56 -13.94
N VAL A 200 25.16 3.72 -13.07
CA VAL A 200 25.12 4.81 -12.07
C VAL A 200 26.38 4.86 -11.21
N GLU A 201 26.92 3.70 -10.80
CA GLU A 201 28.12 3.63 -9.96
C GLU A 201 29.38 4.17 -10.66
N HIS A 202 29.52 3.92 -11.96
CA HIS A 202 30.62 4.43 -12.78
C HIS A 202 30.47 5.92 -13.10
N GLN A 203 29.25 6.37 -13.44
CA GLN A 203 28.95 7.78 -13.62
C GLN A 203 29.26 8.57 -12.35
N LEU A 204 28.81 8.07 -11.20
CA LEU A 204 29.05 8.70 -9.90
C LEU A 204 30.54 8.76 -9.56
N ALA A 205 31.30 7.68 -9.78
CA ALA A 205 32.74 7.70 -9.55
C ALA A 205 33.47 8.73 -10.44
N ARG A 206 33.10 8.81 -11.71
CA ARG A 206 33.63 9.79 -12.66
C ARG A 206 33.31 11.23 -12.24
N VAL A 207 32.06 11.49 -11.86
CA VAL A 207 31.62 12.83 -11.45
C VAL A 207 32.19 13.21 -10.09
N ALA A 208 32.39 12.27 -9.16
CA ALA A 208 33.06 12.53 -7.88
C ALA A 208 34.53 12.95 -8.07
N ARG A 209 35.24 12.36 -9.04
CA ARG A 209 36.58 12.79 -9.44
C ARG A 209 36.57 14.19 -10.05
N GLN A 210 35.65 14.45 -10.97
CA GLN A 210 35.46 15.79 -11.55
C GLN A 210 35.21 16.82 -10.43
N ALA A 211 34.33 16.51 -9.48
CA ALA A 211 34.08 17.37 -8.34
C ALA A 211 35.38 17.66 -7.58
N LEU A 212 36.19 16.64 -7.23
CA LEU A 212 37.48 16.83 -6.55
C LEU A 212 38.48 17.69 -7.33
N GLU A 213 38.40 17.75 -8.65
CA GLU A 213 39.24 18.62 -9.49
C GLU A 213 38.73 20.07 -9.50
N GLU A 214 37.41 20.26 -9.38
CA GLU A 214 36.74 21.56 -9.43
C GLU A 214 36.59 22.26 -8.07
N ASN A 215 36.92 21.60 -6.95
CA ASN A 215 36.84 22.19 -5.62
C ASN A 215 37.92 21.70 -4.64
N ASP A 216 38.23 22.54 -3.64
CA ASP A 216 39.27 22.29 -2.64
C ASP A 216 38.78 21.59 -1.36
N GLY A 217 37.54 21.10 -1.33
CA GLY A 217 36.95 20.44 -0.16
C GLY A 217 36.59 18.97 -0.37
N ASP A 218 35.82 18.45 0.58
CA ASP A 218 35.33 17.07 0.57
C ASP A 218 34.13 16.93 -0.39
N VAL A 219 33.97 15.72 -0.94
CA VAL A 219 32.85 15.32 -1.79
C VAL A 219 31.92 14.39 -0.99
N LEU A 220 30.63 14.70 -0.97
CA LEU A 220 29.59 13.82 -0.43
C LEU A 220 28.79 13.21 -1.58
N ALA A 221 28.76 11.89 -1.69
CA ALA A 221 28.01 11.21 -2.74
C ALA A 221 26.85 10.38 -2.18
N PHE A 222 25.64 10.59 -2.70
CA PHE A 222 24.43 9.88 -2.27
C PHE A 222 24.13 8.68 -3.17
N LEU A 223 23.97 7.51 -2.55
CA LEU A 223 23.66 6.23 -3.17
C LEU A 223 22.52 5.53 -2.42
N PRO A 224 21.72 4.67 -3.09
CA PRO A 224 20.54 4.08 -2.49
C PRO A 224 20.84 3.02 -1.41
N GLY A 225 22.04 2.45 -1.38
CA GLY A 225 22.36 1.40 -0.40
C GLY A 225 23.81 0.93 -0.39
N ARG A 226 24.10 0.02 0.54
CA ARG A 226 25.45 -0.54 0.79
C ARG A 226 26.07 -1.22 -0.42
N ARG A 227 25.28 -1.96 -1.21
CA ARG A 227 25.79 -2.68 -2.39
C ARG A 227 26.32 -1.69 -3.42
N GLU A 228 25.57 -0.62 -3.65
CA GLU A 228 25.93 0.44 -4.58
C GLU A 228 27.14 1.24 -4.04
N ILE A 229 27.17 1.55 -2.73
CA ILE A 229 28.33 2.14 -2.06
C ILE A 229 29.60 1.30 -2.25
N ALA A 230 29.54 0.00 -1.99
CA ALA A 230 30.70 -0.88 -2.11
C ALA A 230 31.21 -0.96 -3.56
N ARG A 231 30.30 -1.04 -4.54
CA ARG A 231 30.66 -1.04 -5.97
C ARG A 231 31.32 0.26 -6.39
N THR A 232 30.74 1.41 -6.06
CA THR A 232 31.35 2.71 -6.33
C THR A 232 32.70 2.84 -5.64
N GLN A 233 32.82 2.38 -4.38
CA GLN A 233 34.09 2.41 -3.65
C GLN A 233 35.16 1.58 -4.36
N SER A 234 34.82 0.39 -4.86
CA SER A 234 35.73 -0.42 -5.68
C SER A 234 36.15 0.31 -6.96
N VAL A 235 35.22 0.93 -7.68
CA VAL A 235 35.53 1.72 -8.90
C VAL A 235 36.43 2.90 -8.57
N LEU A 236 36.15 3.65 -7.51
CA LEU A 236 36.98 4.77 -7.07
C LEU A 236 38.39 4.29 -6.69
N ARG A 237 38.52 3.24 -5.89
CA ARG A 237 39.85 2.70 -5.51
C ARG A 237 40.70 2.25 -6.70
N GLN A 238 40.06 1.80 -7.79
CA GLN A 238 40.77 1.41 -9.01
C GLN A 238 41.13 2.62 -9.91
N THR A 239 40.43 3.74 -9.76
CA THR A 239 40.52 4.88 -10.69
C THR A 239 41.04 6.17 -10.07
N LEU A 240 41.15 6.24 -8.74
CA LEU A 240 41.81 7.32 -8.00
C LEU A 240 43.28 6.94 -7.79
N SER A 241 44.19 7.70 -8.38
CA SER A 241 45.64 7.58 -8.18
C SER A 241 46.13 8.77 -7.35
N ARG A 242 45.56 8.94 -6.15
CA ARG A 242 45.83 10.06 -5.24
C ARG A 242 45.90 9.57 -3.80
N ASP A 243 47.05 9.73 -3.16
CA ASP A 243 47.27 9.35 -1.76
C ASP A 243 46.72 10.40 -0.78
N ASP A 244 46.33 11.58 -1.27
CA ASP A 244 45.75 12.67 -0.48
C ASP A 244 44.23 12.60 -0.35
N VAL A 245 43.58 11.52 -0.83
CA VAL A 245 42.12 11.37 -0.83
C VAL A 245 41.66 10.05 -0.23
N ASP A 246 40.91 10.13 0.86
CA ASP A 246 40.25 8.96 1.48
C ASP A 246 38.85 8.72 0.93
N VAL A 247 38.52 7.46 0.64
CA VAL A 247 37.16 7.04 0.23
C VAL A 247 36.47 6.31 1.36
N LEU A 248 35.54 6.99 2.03
CA LEU A 248 34.83 6.51 3.22
C LEU A 248 33.39 6.12 2.89
N ALA A 249 32.86 5.10 3.55
CA ALA A 249 31.45 4.75 3.50
C ALA A 249 30.71 5.36 4.69
N LEU A 250 29.43 5.72 4.50
CA LEU A 250 28.55 6.18 5.57
C LEU A 250 27.13 5.64 5.39
N HIS A 251 26.79 4.57 6.11
CA HIS A 251 25.47 3.95 6.09
C HIS A 251 25.09 3.37 7.46
N GLY A 252 23.79 3.13 7.69
CA GLY A 252 23.26 2.75 9.00
C GLY A 252 23.82 1.46 9.63
N GLU A 253 24.39 0.56 8.82
CA GLU A 253 25.00 -0.69 9.34
C GLU A 253 26.45 -0.58 9.81
N LEU A 254 27.10 0.57 9.61
CA LEU A 254 28.46 0.76 10.13
C LEU A 254 28.43 0.71 11.65
N SER A 255 29.48 0.16 12.25
CA SER A 255 29.69 0.26 13.69
C SER A 255 29.79 1.72 14.11
N LEU A 256 29.49 2.00 15.37
CA LEU A 256 29.57 3.34 15.91
C LEU A 256 30.96 3.96 15.69
N ALA A 257 32.03 3.17 15.85
CA ALA A 257 33.40 3.63 15.66
C ALA A 257 33.68 4.02 14.20
N GLU A 258 33.21 3.22 13.24
CA GLU A 258 33.34 3.52 11.80
C GLU A 258 32.54 4.77 11.40
N GLN A 259 31.33 4.93 11.93
CA GLN A 259 30.56 6.15 11.72
C GLN A 259 31.29 7.36 12.28
N GLN A 260 31.79 7.28 13.52
CA GLN A 260 32.56 8.36 14.13
C GLN A 260 33.80 8.73 13.33
N ALA A 261 34.54 7.74 12.80
CA ALA A 261 35.67 7.99 11.92
C ALA A 261 35.27 8.73 10.65
N ALA A 262 34.14 8.37 10.03
CA ALA A 262 33.61 9.08 8.86
C ALA A 262 33.17 10.53 9.16
N LEU A 263 32.83 10.84 10.41
CA LEU A 263 32.41 12.18 10.85
C LEU A 263 33.54 13.03 11.44
N ALA A 264 34.68 12.43 11.74
CA ALA A 264 35.80 13.13 12.36
C ALA A 264 36.32 14.26 11.45
N PRO A 265 36.88 15.33 12.03
CA PRO A 265 37.64 16.32 11.26
C PRO A 265 38.81 15.65 10.52
N VAL A 266 39.09 16.10 9.29
CA VAL A 266 40.26 15.62 8.53
C VAL A 266 41.50 16.36 8.96
N GLU A 267 42.65 15.69 8.93
CA GLU A 267 43.93 16.37 9.05
C GLU A 267 44.12 17.38 7.89
N PRO A 268 44.76 18.53 8.15
CA PRO A 268 45.02 19.54 7.11
C PRO A 268 45.80 18.94 5.93
N GLY A 269 45.29 19.10 4.71
CA GLY A 269 45.93 18.63 3.47
C GLY A 269 45.39 17.32 2.91
N LEU A 270 44.56 16.59 3.66
CA LEU A 270 43.83 15.42 3.17
C LEU A 270 42.38 15.80 2.80
N ARG A 271 41.83 15.16 1.78
CA ARG A 271 40.44 15.33 1.33
C ARG A 271 39.70 14.00 1.35
N ARG A 272 38.37 14.03 1.30
CA ARG A 272 37.55 12.82 1.37
C ARG A 272 36.47 12.76 0.29
N ILE A 273 36.19 11.54 -0.17
CA ILE A 273 34.92 11.18 -0.80
C ILE A 273 34.13 10.34 0.21
N VAL A 274 33.02 10.89 0.70
CA VAL A 274 32.09 10.17 1.58
C VAL A 274 30.94 9.60 0.75
N LEU A 275 30.88 8.29 0.62
CA LEU A 275 29.80 7.56 -0.05
C LEU A 275 28.71 7.22 0.95
N ALA A 276 27.57 7.90 0.87
CA ALA A 276 26.53 7.86 1.88
C ALA A 276 25.15 7.43 1.36
N THR A 277 24.35 6.88 2.26
CA THR A 277 22.89 6.78 2.10
C THR A 277 22.21 8.07 2.60
N ASN A 278 20.88 8.09 2.68
CA ASN A 278 20.10 9.20 3.28
C ASN A 278 20.48 9.49 4.75
N VAL A 279 21.32 8.66 5.39
CA VAL A 279 21.92 8.95 6.71
C VAL A 279 22.61 10.33 6.76
N ALA A 280 23.15 10.80 5.63
CA ALA A 280 23.86 12.08 5.53
C ALA A 280 23.00 13.26 5.08
N GLU A 281 21.70 13.05 4.80
CA GLU A 281 20.79 14.07 4.28
C GLU A 281 20.54 15.18 5.32
N SER A 282 19.92 14.84 6.44
CA SER A 282 19.51 15.78 7.49
C SER A 282 20.46 15.75 8.71
N SER A 283 20.65 14.57 9.27
CA SER A 283 20.97 14.37 10.71
C SER A 283 22.46 14.36 11.09
N VAL A 284 23.36 14.54 10.14
CA VAL A 284 24.81 14.45 10.36
C VAL A 284 25.48 15.69 9.82
N THR A 285 26.45 16.32 10.51
CA THR A 285 27.20 17.47 9.95
C THR A 285 28.58 17.03 9.49
N LEU A 286 28.89 17.27 8.21
CA LEU A 286 30.20 17.06 7.61
C LEU A 286 30.75 18.45 7.21
N PRO A 287 31.61 19.08 8.03
CA PRO A 287 31.98 20.49 7.82
C PRO A 287 32.85 20.72 6.58
N GLY A 288 33.55 19.69 6.09
CA GLY A 288 34.46 19.78 4.94
C GLY A 288 33.77 19.75 3.57
N ILE A 289 32.47 19.45 3.49
CA ILE A 289 31.81 19.25 2.20
C ILE A 289 31.75 20.56 1.39
N ARG A 290 32.16 20.48 0.13
CA ARG A 290 32.08 21.55 -0.88
C ARG A 290 31.39 21.09 -2.16
N ALA A 291 31.33 19.79 -2.40
CA ALA A 291 30.58 19.23 -3.52
C ALA A 291 29.70 18.05 -3.10
N VAL A 292 28.55 17.95 -3.76
CA VAL A 292 27.61 16.84 -3.60
C VAL A 292 27.41 16.14 -4.93
N VAL A 293 27.45 14.80 -4.97
CA VAL A 293 27.11 14.01 -6.15
C VAL A 293 25.91 13.13 -5.81
N ASP A 294 24.76 13.38 -6.43
CA ASP A 294 23.50 12.72 -6.05
C ASP A 294 23.01 11.80 -7.17
N ALA A 295 22.85 10.51 -6.84
CA ALA A 295 22.24 9.53 -7.75
C ALA A 295 20.73 9.77 -7.96
N GLY A 296 20.08 10.55 -7.09
CA GLY A 296 18.64 10.83 -7.16
C GLY A 296 17.77 9.65 -6.71
N LEU A 297 18.38 8.68 -6.02
CA LEU A 297 17.75 7.45 -5.59
C LEU A 297 17.85 7.27 -4.07
N ALA A 298 16.84 6.61 -3.51
CA ALA A 298 16.82 6.13 -2.13
C ALA A 298 16.24 4.71 -2.07
N ARG A 299 16.52 3.99 -0.99
CA ARG A 299 15.93 2.68 -0.71
C ARG A 299 14.97 2.81 0.46
N GLU A 300 13.69 2.55 0.21
CA GLU A 300 12.62 2.76 1.17
C GLU A 300 11.83 1.45 1.40
N PRO A 301 11.39 1.18 2.64
CA PRO A 301 10.45 0.11 2.90
C PRO A 301 9.08 0.45 2.30
N ARG A 302 8.46 -0.50 1.62
CA ARG A 302 7.08 -0.42 1.14
C ARG A 302 6.33 -1.68 1.47
N PHE A 303 5.23 -1.52 2.17
CA PHE A 303 4.27 -2.57 2.45
C PHE A 303 3.45 -2.87 1.20
N ASP A 304 3.38 -4.15 0.85
CA ASP A 304 2.48 -4.65 -0.16
C ASP A 304 1.29 -5.35 0.54
N PRO A 305 0.10 -4.72 0.56
CA PRO A 305 -1.06 -5.25 1.27
C PRO A 305 -1.58 -6.56 0.66
N ASN A 306 -1.25 -6.83 -0.60
CA ASN A 306 -1.58 -8.11 -1.20
C ASN A 306 -0.77 -9.22 -0.53
N SER A 307 0.56 -9.14 -0.58
CA SER A 307 1.39 -10.20 0.00
C SER A 307 1.45 -10.16 1.52
N GLY A 308 1.16 -9.02 2.15
CA GLY A 308 1.32 -8.82 3.59
C GLY A 308 2.79 -8.67 4.01
N PHE A 309 3.67 -8.26 3.08
CA PHE A 309 5.11 -8.08 3.33
C PHE A 309 5.58 -6.66 3.07
N THR A 310 6.52 -6.21 3.89
CA THR A 310 7.30 -5.00 3.64
C THR A 310 8.56 -5.36 2.86
N ARG A 311 8.76 -4.73 1.69
CA ARG A 311 9.94 -4.90 0.86
C ARG A 311 10.73 -3.60 0.74
N LEU A 312 12.05 -3.70 0.57
CA LEU A 312 12.87 -2.55 0.24
C LEU A 312 12.79 -2.27 -1.27
N GLN A 313 12.23 -1.13 -1.64
CA GLN A 313 12.17 -0.67 -3.02
C GLN A 313 13.15 0.48 -3.25
N THR A 314 13.87 0.46 -4.37
CA THR A 314 14.66 1.63 -4.80
C THR A 314 13.73 2.57 -5.54
N VAL A 315 13.65 3.82 -5.09
CA VAL A 315 12.74 4.85 -5.59
C VAL A 315 13.51 6.13 -5.92
N ASN A 316 12.92 6.98 -6.76
CA ASN A 316 13.42 8.34 -6.93
C ASN A 316 13.15 9.15 -5.67
N ILE A 317 14.06 10.05 -5.34
CA ILE A 317 13.87 10.99 -4.22
C ILE A 317 12.88 12.10 -4.58
N SER A 318 12.36 12.77 -3.55
CA SER A 318 11.56 13.99 -3.73
C SER A 318 12.44 15.19 -4.10
N GLN A 319 11.81 16.25 -4.62
CA GLN A 319 12.45 17.55 -4.85
C GLN A 319 13.01 18.12 -3.54
N ALA A 320 12.23 18.09 -2.45
CA ALA A 320 12.68 18.50 -1.13
C ALA A 320 13.95 17.77 -0.67
N SER A 321 14.01 16.44 -0.83
CA SER A 321 15.22 15.65 -0.53
C SER A 321 16.39 16.04 -1.42
N ALA A 322 16.16 16.23 -2.73
CA ALA A 322 17.22 16.65 -3.66
C ALA A 322 17.79 18.03 -3.32
N ASP A 323 16.96 18.94 -2.78
CA ASP A 323 17.38 20.28 -2.35
C ASP A 323 18.11 20.22 -1.00
N GLN A 324 17.66 19.39 -0.06
CA GLN A 324 18.38 19.14 1.19
C GLN A 324 19.77 18.54 0.95
N ARG A 325 19.86 17.55 0.05
CA ARG A 325 21.13 16.94 -0.36
C ARG A 325 22.05 17.96 -1.02
N ALA A 326 21.55 18.77 -1.94
CA ALA A 326 22.34 19.83 -2.56
C ALA A 326 22.83 20.85 -1.53
N GLY A 327 21.98 21.24 -0.58
CA GLY A 327 22.30 22.17 0.51
C GLY A 327 23.47 21.73 1.39
N ARG A 328 23.85 20.44 1.36
CA ARG A 328 25.05 19.93 2.04
C ARG A 328 26.34 20.56 1.53
N ALA A 329 26.39 20.96 0.27
CA ALA A 329 27.53 21.66 -0.32
C ALA A 329 27.63 23.13 0.13
N GLY A 330 26.51 23.73 0.54
CA GLY A 330 26.40 25.17 0.84
C GLY A 330 26.45 25.55 2.32
N ARG A 331 26.89 24.64 3.21
CA ARG A 331 26.82 24.86 4.67
C ARG A 331 27.90 25.82 5.20
N VAL A 332 29.12 25.74 4.68
CA VAL A 332 30.29 26.48 5.20
C VAL A 332 30.81 27.51 4.21
N ALA A 333 30.69 27.24 2.91
CA ALA A 333 31.02 28.15 1.83
C ALA A 333 30.18 27.80 0.59
N ALA A 334 30.32 28.56 -0.49
CA ALA A 334 29.71 28.22 -1.77
C ALA A 334 30.19 26.84 -2.25
N GLY A 335 29.31 26.11 -2.93
CA GLY A 335 29.58 24.74 -3.37
C GLY A 335 28.81 24.34 -4.62
N THR A 336 28.98 23.09 -5.04
CA THR A 336 28.35 22.54 -6.26
C THR A 336 27.62 21.24 -5.96
N ALA A 337 26.43 21.04 -6.52
CA ALA A 337 25.71 19.77 -6.48
C ALA A 337 25.51 19.22 -7.90
N TYR A 338 26.05 18.03 -8.14
CA TYR A 338 25.93 17.29 -9.39
C TYR A 338 24.81 16.26 -9.26
N ARG A 339 23.72 16.47 -10.01
CA ARG A 339 22.54 15.59 -10.06
C ARG A 339 22.67 14.64 -11.24
N LEU A 340 22.77 13.33 -10.98
CA LEU A 340 23.01 12.31 -12.01
C LEU A 340 21.75 11.91 -12.81
N TRP A 341 20.83 12.85 -12.98
CA TRP A 341 19.60 12.69 -13.76
C TRP A 341 19.37 13.93 -14.62
N PRO A 342 18.65 13.83 -15.75
CA PRO A 342 18.39 14.98 -16.61
C PRO A 342 17.50 16.02 -15.90
N GLN A 343 17.75 17.30 -16.14
CA GLN A 343 16.96 18.41 -15.58
C GLN A 343 15.45 18.31 -15.92
N SER A 344 15.10 17.64 -17.02
CA SER A 344 13.70 17.42 -17.44
C SER A 344 12.95 16.39 -16.58
N ARG A 345 13.63 15.62 -15.71
CA ARG A 345 12.99 14.65 -14.83
C ARG A 345 12.20 15.39 -13.75
N ARG A 346 10.88 15.20 -13.75
CA ARG A 346 10.00 15.68 -12.67
C ARG A 346 10.14 14.76 -11.46
N LEU A 347 10.35 15.35 -10.28
CA LEU A 347 10.33 14.67 -8.99
C LEU A 347 9.07 15.08 -8.23
N GLU A 348 8.59 14.21 -7.35
CA GLU A 348 7.52 14.57 -6.41
C GLU A 348 7.97 15.73 -5.51
N PRO A 349 7.12 16.70 -5.15
CA PRO A 349 7.54 17.87 -4.39
C PRO A 349 8.15 17.53 -3.02
N ALA A 350 7.55 16.58 -2.31
CA ALA A 350 7.95 16.16 -0.97
C ALA A 350 7.80 14.64 -0.80
N ARG A 351 8.39 14.11 0.27
CA ARG A 351 8.25 12.70 0.65
C ARG A 351 6.83 12.44 1.15
N GLY A 352 6.21 11.34 0.73
CA GLY A 352 4.94 10.88 1.30
C GLY A 352 5.12 10.38 2.74
N ALA A 353 4.07 10.51 3.55
CA ALA A 353 4.08 10.04 4.93
C ALA A 353 4.22 8.51 5.00
N GLU A 354 5.04 8.02 5.95
CA GLU A 354 5.31 6.58 6.12
C GLU A 354 4.03 5.79 6.42
N ILE A 355 3.06 6.40 7.11
CA ILE A 355 1.75 5.81 7.43
C ILE A 355 0.99 5.29 6.19
N ASN A 356 1.23 5.87 5.01
CA ASN A 356 0.58 5.46 3.77
C ASN A 356 1.21 4.22 3.11
N GLN A 357 2.41 3.83 3.54
CA GLN A 357 3.19 2.78 2.88
C GLN A 357 3.79 1.77 3.87
N ALA A 358 3.54 1.91 5.17
CA ALA A 358 3.99 1.00 6.22
C ALA A 358 2.96 -0.11 6.50
N GLU A 359 3.45 -1.18 7.11
CA GLU A 359 2.60 -2.19 7.73
C GLU A 359 2.07 -1.62 9.06
N LEU A 360 0.76 -1.74 9.31
CA LEU A 360 0.08 -0.98 10.36
C LEU A 360 -0.28 -1.80 11.61
N SER A 361 0.10 -3.07 11.73
CA SER A 361 -0.22 -3.90 12.92
C SER A 361 0.35 -3.30 14.20
N GLY A 362 1.57 -2.75 14.15
CA GLY A 362 2.16 -2.02 15.28
C GLY A 362 1.32 -0.80 15.67
N LEU A 363 0.93 0.03 14.69
CA LEU A 363 0.06 1.18 14.91
C LEU A 363 -1.30 0.75 15.49
N ALA A 364 -1.93 -0.28 14.92
CA ALA A 364 -3.22 -0.76 15.37
C ALA A 364 -3.20 -1.25 16.82
N LEU A 365 -2.10 -1.91 17.24
CA LEU A 365 -1.93 -2.35 18.62
C LEU A 365 -1.72 -1.17 19.57
N GLU A 366 -0.92 -0.18 19.17
CA GLU A 366 -0.72 1.07 19.93
C GLU A 366 -2.06 1.81 20.10
N LEU A 367 -2.87 1.92 19.05
CA LEU A 367 -4.19 2.55 19.09
C LEU A 367 -5.15 1.83 20.02
N ALA A 368 -5.19 0.49 19.95
CA ALA A 368 -6.01 -0.31 20.85
C ALA A 368 -5.54 -0.20 22.30
N GLY A 369 -4.22 -0.08 22.53
CA GLY A 369 -3.63 0.19 23.85
C GLY A 369 -4.03 1.55 24.42
N TRP A 370 -4.16 2.55 23.57
CA TRP A 370 -4.64 3.90 23.93
C TRP A 370 -6.16 3.96 24.18
N GLY A 371 -6.91 2.97 23.73
CA GLY A 371 -8.38 2.93 23.85
C GLY A 371 -9.14 3.39 22.60
N VAL A 372 -8.44 3.64 21.48
CA VAL A 372 -9.07 3.96 20.19
C VAL A 372 -9.65 2.68 19.58
N SER A 373 -10.98 2.57 19.59
CA SER A 373 -11.70 1.40 19.06
C SER A 373 -12.05 1.52 17.57
N ALA A 374 -12.45 0.40 16.95
CA ALA A 374 -12.90 0.39 15.56
C ALA A 374 -14.28 1.02 15.36
N GLU A 375 -15.12 1.00 16.40
CA GLU A 375 -16.51 1.45 16.39
C GLU A 375 -16.70 2.85 17.01
N GLY A 376 -15.67 3.41 17.65
CA GLY A 376 -15.75 4.67 18.39
C GLY A 376 -15.41 5.91 17.57
N GLY A 377 -16.12 7.01 17.83
CA GLY A 377 -15.89 8.35 17.25
C GLY A 377 -14.65 9.08 17.80
N ASP A 378 -13.86 8.47 18.68
CA ASP A 378 -12.60 9.01 19.19
C ASP A 378 -11.49 8.85 18.15
N THR A 379 -11.49 9.77 17.18
CA THR A 379 -10.43 9.85 16.20
C THR A 379 -9.33 10.76 16.71
N LEU A 380 -8.14 10.20 16.96
CA LEU A 380 -6.93 11.02 17.14
C LEU A 380 -6.78 12.02 15.98
N ARG A 381 -6.26 13.21 16.27
CA ARG A 381 -6.06 14.26 15.27
C ARG A 381 -4.82 13.96 14.42
N TRP A 382 -5.00 13.30 13.27
CA TRP A 382 -3.92 12.97 12.34
C TRP A 382 -3.63 14.06 11.31
N LEU A 383 -2.35 14.24 10.94
CA LEU A 383 -1.97 15.07 9.80
C LEU A 383 -2.27 14.38 8.47
N ASP A 384 -1.99 13.08 8.41
CA ASP A 384 -2.46 12.14 7.39
C ASP A 384 -3.05 10.94 8.13
N PRO A 385 -4.36 10.63 7.98
CA PRO A 385 -4.97 9.50 8.67
C PRO A 385 -4.47 8.15 8.11
N PRO A 386 -4.44 7.09 8.92
CA PRO A 386 -4.08 5.76 8.44
C PRO A 386 -5.04 5.28 7.34
N PRO A 387 -4.54 4.68 6.24
CA PRO A 387 -5.39 4.09 5.22
C PRO A 387 -6.33 3.03 5.81
N SER A 388 -7.64 3.18 5.60
CA SER A 388 -8.67 2.34 6.24
C SER A 388 -8.51 0.85 5.93
N GLY A 389 -8.23 0.48 4.68
CA GLY A 389 -8.02 -0.92 4.29
C GLY A 389 -6.77 -1.55 4.92
N ALA A 390 -5.66 -0.80 4.98
CA ALA A 390 -4.43 -1.29 5.63
C ALA A 390 -4.60 -1.41 7.15
N LEU A 391 -5.35 -0.48 7.77
CA LEU A 391 -5.65 -0.54 9.20
C LEU A 391 -6.61 -1.69 9.54
N ALA A 392 -7.59 -1.99 8.68
CA ALA A 392 -8.48 -3.14 8.83
C ALA A 392 -7.69 -4.46 8.77
N GLN A 393 -6.83 -4.63 7.76
CA GLN A 393 -5.95 -5.79 7.65
C GLN A 393 -5.02 -5.96 8.87
N ALA A 394 -4.48 -4.84 9.38
CA ALA A 394 -3.68 -4.85 10.60
C ALA A 394 -4.48 -5.34 11.82
N ARG A 395 -5.74 -4.93 11.96
CA ARG A 395 -6.63 -5.41 13.04
C ARG A 395 -6.97 -6.88 12.89
N GLU A 396 -7.30 -7.35 11.68
CA GLU A 396 -7.52 -8.77 11.40
C GLU A 396 -6.31 -9.63 11.80
N LEU A 397 -5.10 -9.18 11.48
CA LEU A 397 -3.88 -9.85 11.91
C LEU A 397 -3.78 -9.87 13.45
N LEU A 398 -4.06 -8.77 14.13
CA LEU A 398 -3.99 -8.72 15.59
C LEU A 398 -5.03 -9.63 16.26
N VAL A 399 -6.22 -9.79 15.69
CA VAL A 399 -7.21 -10.78 16.12
C VAL A 399 -6.65 -12.20 15.92
N ALA A 400 -6.06 -12.49 14.76
CA ALA A 400 -5.44 -13.79 14.49
C ALA A 400 -4.25 -14.10 15.43
N LEU A 401 -3.56 -13.08 15.94
CA LEU A 401 -2.51 -13.19 16.95
C LEU A 401 -3.06 -13.22 18.39
N ALA A 402 -4.38 -13.13 18.57
CA ALA A 402 -5.08 -12.98 19.86
C ALA A 402 -4.63 -11.74 20.67
N ALA A 403 -4.09 -10.72 20.00
CA ALA A 403 -3.75 -9.43 20.58
C ALA A 403 -4.98 -8.52 20.73
N LEU A 404 -5.96 -8.68 19.83
CA LEU A 404 -7.30 -8.10 19.94
C LEU A 404 -8.34 -9.22 20.06
N ASP A 405 -9.48 -8.92 20.68
CA ASP A 405 -10.69 -9.77 20.61
C ASP A 405 -11.53 -9.47 19.36
N ASP A 406 -12.63 -10.21 19.17
CA ASP A 406 -13.51 -10.07 18.00
C ASP A 406 -14.22 -8.69 17.94
N ASP A 407 -14.32 -7.99 19.09
CA ASP A 407 -14.82 -6.60 19.17
C ASP A 407 -13.72 -5.56 18.89
N GLY A 408 -12.50 -6.01 18.60
CA GLY A 408 -11.34 -5.15 18.33
C GLY A 408 -10.74 -4.49 19.56
N ARG A 409 -11.04 -4.96 20.78
CA ARG A 409 -10.45 -4.47 22.03
C ARG A 409 -9.15 -5.20 22.34
N ILE A 410 -8.22 -4.49 22.98
CA ILE A 410 -6.92 -5.07 23.36
C ILE A 410 -7.07 -6.15 24.44
N THR A 411 -6.51 -7.33 24.19
CA THR A 411 -6.51 -8.44 25.16
C THR A 411 -5.38 -8.33 26.18
N ALA A 412 -5.39 -9.17 27.21
CA ALA A 412 -4.26 -9.28 28.15
C ALA A 412 -2.95 -9.69 27.45
N LEU A 413 -3.03 -10.54 26.42
CA LEU A 413 -1.88 -10.89 25.59
C LEU A 413 -1.43 -9.68 24.77
N GLY A 414 -2.37 -8.95 24.15
CA GLY A 414 -2.09 -7.73 23.40
C GLY A 414 -1.36 -6.67 24.22
N ARG A 415 -1.75 -6.44 25.48
CA ARG A 415 -1.05 -5.52 26.39
C ARG A 415 0.39 -5.95 26.65
N ARG A 416 0.62 -7.24 26.94
CA ARG A 416 1.98 -7.77 27.11
C ARG A 416 2.81 -7.69 25.83
N MET A 417 2.17 -7.86 24.67
CA MET A 417 2.83 -7.69 23.37
C MET A 417 3.28 -6.24 23.16
N LEU A 418 2.43 -5.28 23.51
CA LEU A 418 2.72 -3.85 23.45
C LEU A 418 3.91 -3.49 24.37
N GLU A 419 3.91 -3.97 25.61
CA GLU A 419 5.00 -3.78 26.58
C GLU A 419 6.37 -4.29 26.10
N LEU A 420 6.39 -5.42 25.37
CA LEU A 420 7.63 -5.99 24.84
C LEU A 420 8.32 -5.07 23.81
N GLY A 421 7.52 -4.24 23.13
CA GLY A 421 8.02 -3.16 22.30
C GLY A 421 8.77 -3.64 21.04
N THR A 422 8.13 -4.55 20.30
CA THR A 422 8.56 -5.06 18.98
C THR A 422 7.34 -5.23 18.08
N SER A 423 7.51 -5.75 16.86
CA SER A 423 6.37 -6.02 15.99
C SER A 423 5.41 -7.01 16.65
N PRO A 424 4.08 -6.87 16.45
CA PRO A 424 3.11 -7.77 17.07
C PRO A 424 3.38 -9.25 16.77
N ARG A 425 3.81 -9.57 15.55
CA ARG A 425 4.18 -10.94 15.17
C ARG A 425 5.30 -11.51 16.04
N LEU A 426 6.40 -10.78 16.18
CA LEU A 426 7.54 -11.20 16.99
C LEU A 426 7.18 -11.25 18.48
N ALA A 427 6.34 -10.33 18.95
CA ALA A 427 5.86 -10.34 20.33
C ALA A 427 4.98 -11.57 20.63
N ALA A 428 4.11 -11.96 19.70
CA ALA A 428 3.29 -13.16 19.82
C ALA A 428 4.16 -14.43 19.93
N ALA A 429 5.16 -14.59 19.06
CA ALA A 429 6.10 -15.71 19.16
C ALA A 429 6.87 -15.71 20.49
N ALA A 430 7.37 -14.56 20.93
CA ALA A 430 8.13 -14.44 22.17
C ALA A 430 7.30 -14.84 23.41
N LEU A 431 6.04 -14.40 23.48
CA LEU A 431 5.20 -14.56 24.66
C LEU A 431 4.50 -15.92 24.71
N ARG A 432 4.32 -16.58 23.57
CA ARG A 432 3.74 -17.93 23.47
C ARG A 432 4.78 -19.05 23.51
N ALA A 433 6.07 -18.72 23.44
CA ALA A 433 7.14 -19.70 23.58
C ALA A 433 7.10 -20.40 24.96
N PRO A 434 7.14 -21.76 24.99
CA PRO A 434 7.33 -22.51 26.23
C PRO A 434 8.59 -22.08 26.97
N VAL A 435 8.60 -22.21 28.30
CA VAL A 435 9.70 -21.74 29.16
C VAL A 435 11.05 -22.34 28.73
N GLU A 436 11.04 -23.61 28.37
CA GLU A 436 12.19 -24.41 27.96
C GLU A 436 12.79 -23.94 26.62
N LEU A 437 11.98 -23.30 25.78
CA LEU A 437 12.35 -22.84 24.45
C LEU A 437 12.54 -21.33 24.35
N ARG A 438 12.42 -20.58 25.46
CA ARG A 438 12.62 -19.10 25.44
C ARG A 438 14.03 -18.69 25.01
N ALA A 439 15.04 -19.51 25.28
CA ALA A 439 16.39 -19.26 24.78
C ALA A 439 16.47 -19.33 23.25
N LEU A 440 15.79 -20.32 22.66
CA LEU A 440 15.69 -20.48 21.22
C LEU A 440 14.85 -19.36 20.60
N VAL A 441 13.68 -19.01 21.17
CA VAL A 441 12.87 -17.92 20.60
C VAL A 441 13.65 -16.60 20.60
N ALA A 442 14.45 -16.30 21.64
CA ALA A 442 15.29 -15.11 21.65
C ALA A 442 16.30 -15.06 20.48
N ASP A 443 16.84 -16.21 20.09
CA ASP A 443 17.69 -16.35 18.90
C ASP A 443 16.87 -16.15 17.61
N LEU A 444 15.68 -16.72 17.53
CA LEU A 444 14.78 -16.56 16.38
C LEU A 444 14.35 -15.11 16.18
N LEU A 445 14.01 -14.38 17.26
CA LEU A 445 13.67 -12.95 17.19
C LEU A 445 14.84 -12.13 16.63
N ALA A 446 16.07 -12.41 17.09
CA ALA A 446 17.27 -11.75 16.60
C ALA A 446 17.56 -12.07 15.12
N LEU A 447 17.33 -13.32 14.71
CA LEU A 447 17.52 -13.77 13.33
C LEU A 447 16.46 -13.22 12.37
N MET A 448 15.21 -13.04 12.83
CA MET A 448 14.14 -12.45 12.04
C MET A 448 14.34 -10.95 11.80
N ASP A 449 14.88 -10.23 12.80
CA ASP A 449 15.22 -8.80 12.67
C ASP A 449 16.49 -8.57 11.83
N ALA A 450 17.35 -9.59 11.69
CA ALA A 450 18.62 -9.49 11.00
C ALA A 450 18.54 -9.95 9.55
N ARG A 451 19.48 -9.45 8.72
CA ARG A 451 19.72 -10.08 7.41
C ARG A 451 20.27 -11.48 7.60
N SER A 452 20.02 -12.36 6.63
CA SER A 452 20.62 -13.69 6.60
C SER A 452 22.15 -13.59 6.79
N PRO A 453 22.74 -14.34 7.73
CA PRO A 453 24.19 -14.42 7.89
C PRO A 453 24.84 -15.31 6.82
N LEU A 454 24.05 -16.07 6.06
CA LEU A 454 24.52 -16.98 5.02
C LEU A 454 24.97 -16.23 3.76
N ARG A 455 25.99 -16.75 3.08
CA ARG A 455 26.66 -16.19 1.91
C ARG A 455 26.88 -17.30 0.87
N GLY A 456 27.40 -16.93 -0.30
CA GLY A 456 27.69 -17.90 -1.37
C GLY A 456 26.43 -18.63 -1.84
N SER A 457 26.53 -19.95 -1.98
CA SER A 457 25.41 -20.79 -2.40
C SER A 457 24.30 -20.87 -1.36
N ASP A 458 24.64 -20.79 -0.07
CA ASP A 458 23.69 -20.82 1.06
C ASP A 458 22.92 -19.51 1.25
N ALA A 459 23.29 -18.43 0.53
CA ALA A 459 22.57 -17.16 0.60
C ALA A 459 21.09 -17.27 0.18
N TYR A 460 20.78 -18.27 -0.65
CA TYR A 460 19.44 -18.56 -1.16
C TYR A 460 18.77 -19.75 -0.46
N ASN A 461 19.33 -20.22 0.67
CA ASN A 461 18.74 -21.31 1.44
C ASN A 461 17.42 -20.84 2.08
N ASP A 462 16.35 -21.52 1.70
CA ASP A 462 14.98 -21.25 2.15
C ASP A 462 14.65 -21.96 3.48
N ASP A 463 15.46 -22.91 3.95
CA ASP A 463 15.31 -23.47 5.29
C ASP A 463 15.92 -22.53 6.34
N PHE A 464 15.04 -21.87 7.10
CA PHE A 464 15.45 -20.93 8.14
C PHE A 464 16.26 -21.59 9.25
N ARG A 465 16.15 -22.91 9.44
CA ARG A 465 16.96 -23.66 10.42
C ARG A 465 18.45 -23.56 10.10
N ALA A 466 18.84 -23.38 8.84
CA ALA A 466 20.24 -23.18 8.46
C ALA A 466 20.85 -21.93 9.14
N ARG A 467 20.06 -20.86 9.31
CA ARG A 467 20.50 -19.63 9.99
C ARG A 467 20.69 -19.86 11.49
N VAL A 468 19.80 -20.65 12.10
CA VAL A 468 19.88 -21.02 13.53
C VAL A 468 21.12 -21.89 13.78
N THR A 469 21.33 -22.90 12.94
CA THR A 469 22.51 -23.78 13.01
C THR A 469 23.81 -22.99 12.86
N ALA A 470 23.87 -22.03 11.94
CA ALA A 470 25.04 -21.16 11.77
C ALA A 470 25.33 -20.33 13.04
N LEU A 471 24.30 -19.75 13.67
CA LEU A 471 24.44 -19.00 14.92
C LEU A 471 24.91 -19.88 16.08
N HIS A 472 24.31 -21.06 16.24
CA HIS A 472 24.67 -21.99 17.31
C HIS A 472 26.09 -22.54 17.13
N ALA A 473 26.46 -22.94 15.91
CA ALA A 473 27.81 -23.43 15.61
C ALA A 473 28.89 -22.37 15.90
N TRP A 474 28.63 -21.11 15.51
CA TRP A 474 29.51 -19.98 15.81
C TRP A 474 29.63 -19.74 17.32
N ARG A 475 28.51 -19.80 18.05
CA ARG A 475 28.46 -19.61 19.51
C ARG A 475 29.19 -20.72 20.26
N ASP A 476 29.00 -21.97 19.84
CA ASP A 476 29.58 -23.17 20.48
C ASP A 476 31.07 -23.34 20.15
N ARG A 477 31.63 -22.49 19.28
CA ARG A 477 33.01 -22.57 18.77
C ARG A 477 33.32 -23.95 18.15
N ARG A 478 32.28 -24.68 17.73
CA ARG A 478 32.41 -25.96 17.03
C ARG A 478 32.71 -25.65 15.57
N GLY A 479 34.00 -25.72 15.22
CA GLY A 479 34.45 -25.71 13.83
C GLY A 479 34.99 -27.08 13.44
N PRO A 480 34.58 -27.60 12.27
CA PRO A 480 35.53 -27.85 11.21
C PRO A 480 35.15 -26.95 10.03
N SER A 481 35.97 -25.93 9.76
CA SER A 481 35.83 -25.02 8.61
C SER A 481 34.42 -24.44 8.40
N LEU A 482 34.13 -23.28 9.02
CA LEU A 482 33.24 -22.29 8.42
C LEU A 482 33.87 -21.87 7.06
N ARG A 483 33.76 -22.74 6.05
CA ARG A 483 34.22 -22.50 4.69
C ARG A 483 33.41 -21.31 4.16
N GLY A 484 34.03 -20.13 4.02
CA GLY A 484 33.68 -19.03 3.09
C GLY A 484 32.26 -18.44 3.02
N ASP A 485 31.23 -19.12 3.51
CA ASP A 485 29.82 -18.94 3.16
C ASP A 485 29.00 -18.42 4.34
N VAL A 486 29.63 -17.93 5.41
CA VAL A 486 28.94 -17.29 6.55
C VAL A 486 29.65 -16.01 6.98
N ASP A 487 28.88 -14.96 7.24
CA ASP A 487 29.37 -13.66 7.68
C ASP A 487 29.51 -13.60 9.22
N GLY A 488 30.75 -13.73 9.71
CA GLY A 488 31.04 -13.69 11.15
C GLY A 488 30.70 -12.37 11.82
N GLY A 489 30.77 -11.24 11.10
CA GLY A 489 30.37 -9.93 11.62
C GLY A 489 28.85 -9.85 11.80
N ALA A 490 28.09 -10.38 10.84
CA ALA A 490 26.64 -10.50 10.95
C ALA A 490 26.23 -11.39 12.14
N LEU A 491 26.87 -12.55 12.30
CA LEU A 491 26.60 -13.44 13.43
C LEU A 491 26.91 -12.80 14.79
N ALA A 492 28.01 -12.05 14.89
CA ALA A 492 28.34 -11.32 16.12
C ALA A 492 27.25 -10.28 16.46
N ALA A 493 26.74 -9.55 15.46
CA ALA A 493 25.64 -8.59 15.66
C ALA A 493 24.33 -9.29 16.08
N ILE A 494 24.00 -10.43 15.44
CA ILE A 494 22.84 -11.27 15.78
C ILE A 494 22.94 -11.77 17.22
N GLU A 495 24.11 -12.25 17.66
CA GLU A 495 24.32 -12.70 19.04
C GLU A 495 24.10 -11.56 20.05
N GLN A 496 24.53 -10.34 19.75
CA GLN A 496 24.29 -9.19 20.64
C GLN A 496 22.80 -8.85 20.72
N ALA A 497 22.08 -8.91 19.60
CA ALA A 497 20.63 -8.73 19.58
C ALA A 497 19.92 -9.84 20.39
N SER A 498 20.33 -11.10 20.21
CA SER A 498 19.83 -12.25 20.97
C SER A 498 20.07 -12.09 22.48
N LYS A 499 21.27 -11.67 22.91
CA LYS A 499 21.53 -11.34 24.33
C LYS A 499 20.55 -10.30 24.87
N GLY A 500 20.23 -9.27 24.08
CA GLY A 500 19.21 -8.29 24.43
C GLY A 500 17.84 -8.91 24.62
N TRP A 501 17.43 -9.82 23.72
CA TRP A 501 16.17 -10.55 23.80
C TRP A 501 16.11 -11.49 25.00
N ARG A 502 17.17 -12.26 25.26
CA ARG A 502 17.24 -13.15 26.42
C ARG A 502 17.07 -12.39 27.74
N ARG A 503 17.69 -11.23 27.89
CA ARG A 503 17.49 -10.36 29.06
C ARG A 503 16.03 -9.90 29.21
N ARG A 504 15.37 -9.54 28.10
CA ARG A 504 13.96 -9.11 28.11
C ARG A 504 12.99 -10.25 28.44
N LEU A 505 13.35 -11.49 28.07
CA LEU A 505 12.55 -12.69 28.31
C LEU A 505 12.91 -13.41 29.62
N ASP A 506 13.76 -12.79 30.46
CA ASP A 506 14.31 -13.35 31.70
C ASP A 506 14.99 -14.71 31.52
N VAL A 507 15.77 -14.84 30.45
CA VAL A 507 16.55 -16.04 30.13
C VAL A 507 18.03 -15.77 30.35
N ARG A 508 18.66 -16.62 31.16
CA ARG A 508 20.10 -16.49 31.49
C ARG A 508 21.01 -17.24 30.53
N THR A 509 20.53 -18.34 29.95
CA THR A 509 21.32 -19.24 29.09
C THR A 509 21.01 -19.04 27.61
N ALA A 510 22.02 -19.23 26.77
CA ALA A 510 21.82 -19.28 25.32
C ALA A 510 21.36 -20.68 24.89
N ALA A 511 20.61 -20.78 23.81
CA ALA A 511 20.42 -22.07 23.15
C ALA A 511 21.75 -22.53 22.53
N SER A 512 21.93 -23.84 22.38
CA SER A 512 23.13 -24.44 21.81
C SER A 512 22.79 -25.74 21.10
N GLY A 513 23.74 -26.26 20.32
CA GLY A 513 23.52 -27.47 19.52
C GLY A 513 22.52 -27.28 18.37
N ALA A 514 22.12 -28.38 17.74
CA ALA A 514 21.07 -28.35 16.73
C ALA A 514 19.69 -28.31 17.41
N PRO A 515 18.80 -27.37 17.05
CA PRO A 515 17.43 -27.39 17.56
C PRO A 515 16.70 -28.65 17.07
N ASP A 516 15.64 -29.03 17.79
CA ASP A 516 14.69 -30.02 17.31
C ASP A 516 14.16 -29.64 15.91
N SER A 517 13.87 -30.64 15.08
CA SER A 517 13.55 -30.44 13.66
C SER A 517 12.33 -29.56 13.42
N HIS A 518 11.39 -29.49 14.37
CA HIS A 518 10.15 -28.73 14.27
C HIS A 518 10.09 -27.52 15.21
N ALA A 519 10.92 -27.47 16.26
CA ALA A 519 10.86 -26.39 17.25
C ALA A 519 10.97 -24.97 16.65
N VAL A 520 11.75 -24.78 15.59
CA VAL A 520 11.85 -23.48 14.91
C VAL A 520 10.51 -23.08 14.26
N GLY A 521 9.89 -24.00 13.54
CA GLY A 521 8.61 -23.75 12.89
C GLY A 521 7.47 -23.58 13.90
N GLU A 522 7.41 -24.41 14.94
CA GLU A 522 6.40 -24.32 16.00
C GLU A 522 6.43 -22.96 16.72
N LEU A 523 7.63 -22.45 17.05
CA LEU A 523 7.77 -21.14 17.70
C LEU A 523 7.39 -19.98 16.78
N LEU A 524 7.81 -20.03 15.50
CA LEU A 524 7.54 -18.95 14.54
C LEU A 524 6.14 -19.00 13.96
N LEU A 525 5.45 -20.14 14.04
CA LEU A 525 4.03 -20.25 13.70
C LEU A 525 3.18 -19.28 14.52
N HIS A 526 3.56 -19.01 15.77
CA HIS A 526 2.92 -18.00 16.60
C HIS A 526 3.05 -16.57 16.08
N ALA A 527 4.10 -16.27 15.31
CA ALA A 527 4.26 -14.99 14.63
C ALA A 527 3.51 -14.94 13.30
N PHE A 528 3.29 -16.09 12.65
CA PHE A 528 2.78 -16.17 11.28
C PHE A 528 1.67 -17.22 11.09
N PRO A 529 0.59 -17.19 11.88
CA PRO A 529 -0.49 -18.19 11.76
C PRO A 529 -1.21 -18.11 10.39
N ASP A 530 -1.30 -16.92 9.82
CA ASP A 530 -1.83 -16.65 8.47
C ASP A 530 -0.94 -17.19 7.33
N ARG A 531 0.30 -17.59 7.64
CA ARG A 531 1.30 -18.08 6.68
C ARG A 531 1.69 -19.53 6.92
N VAL A 532 0.88 -20.25 7.68
CA VAL A 532 0.89 -21.71 7.68
C VAL A 532 0.64 -22.19 6.26
N ALA A 533 1.46 -23.12 5.79
CA ALA A 533 1.48 -23.62 4.42
C ALA A 533 1.37 -25.14 4.45
N HIS A 534 0.47 -25.68 3.63
CA HIS A 534 0.33 -27.12 3.43
C HIS A 534 0.68 -27.49 1.99
N ARG A 535 1.45 -28.55 1.83
CA ARG A 535 1.94 -29.03 0.54
C ARG A 535 0.77 -29.49 -0.34
N ASP A 536 0.88 -29.23 -1.65
CA ASP A 536 0.01 -29.79 -2.66
C ASP A 536 0.40 -31.25 -2.95
N ASP A 537 -0.58 -32.15 -3.03
CA ASP A 537 -0.33 -33.58 -3.27
C ASP A 537 0.18 -33.86 -4.69
N GLY A 538 -0.16 -33.02 -5.67
CA GLY A 538 0.25 -33.15 -7.06
C GLY A 538 1.60 -32.51 -7.38
N ASN A 539 2.12 -31.64 -6.51
CA ASN A 539 3.42 -31.00 -6.69
C ASN A 539 4.12 -30.72 -5.36
N PRO A 540 5.23 -31.42 -5.02
CA PRO A 540 5.90 -31.29 -3.73
C PRO A 540 6.61 -29.95 -3.51
N LEU A 541 6.75 -29.12 -4.56
CA LEU A 541 7.28 -27.77 -4.46
C LEU A 541 6.18 -26.71 -4.26
N ARG A 542 4.90 -27.08 -4.40
CA ARG A 542 3.77 -26.15 -4.31
C ARG A 542 3.04 -26.32 -2.99
N TYR A 543 2.57 -25.21 -2.45
CA TYR A 543 1.90 -25.12 -1.16
C TYR A 543 0.68 -24.21 -1.28
N THR A 544 -0.31 -24.45 -0.42
CA THR A 544 -1.41 -23.51 -0.17
C THR A 544 -1.23 -22.91 1.22
N LEU A 545 -1.25 -21.58 1.30
CA LEU A 545 -1.19 -20.84 2.56
C LEU A 545 -2.56 -20.82 3.25
N ALA A 546 -2.58 -20.63 4.56
CA ALA A 546 -3.81 -20.53 5.38
C ALA A 546 -4.70 -19.35 4.95
N ASN A 547 -4.14 -18.32 4.33
CA ASN A 547 -4.88 -17.22 3.70
C ASN A 547 -5.40 -17.51 2.28
N GLY A 548 -5.21 -18.73 1.77
CA GLY A 548 -5.74 -19.22 0.48
C GLY A 548 -4.82 -19.00 -0.71
N ARG A 549 -3.69 -18.32 -0.55
CA ARG A 549 -2.76 -18.07 -1.65
C ARG A 549 -1.90 -19.30 -1.95
N GLY A 550 -1.61 -19.49 -3.23
CA GLY A 550 -0.57 -20.41 -3.68
C GLY A 550 0.83 -19.89 -3.35
N ALA A 551 1.69 -20.80 -2.91
CA ALA A 551 3.10 -20.55 -2.67
C ALA A 551 3.95 -21.69 -3.27
N ARG A 552 5.23 -21.41 -3.55
CA ARG A 552 6.17 -22.41 -4.05
C ARG A 552 7.55 -22.26 -3.42
N LEU A 553 8.25 -23.37 -3.28
CA LEU A 553 9.66 -23.41 -2.88
C LEU A 553 10.59 -23.17 -4.08
N HIS A 554 11.88 -22.95 -3.78
CA HIS A 554 12.94 -22.98 -4.78
C HIS A 554 13.17 -24.41 -5.31
N GLU A 555 13.67 -24.53 -6.55
CA GLU A 555 13.95 -25.84 -7.17
C GLU A 555 15.01 -26.65 -6.39
N ASN A 556 15.99 -25.97 -5.79
CA ASN A 556 17.07 -26.58 -5.00
C ASN A 556 16.82 -26.45 -3.49
N THR A 557 15.56 -26.51 -3.07
CA THR A 557 15.15 -26.34 -1.66
C THR A 557 15.63 -27.50 -0.77
N ALA A 558 15.99 -27.18 0.47
CA ALA A 558 16.25 -28.18 1.51
C ALA A 558 14.96 -28.67 2.20
N LEU A 559 13.81 -28.03 1.92
CA LEU A 559 12.50 -28.33 2.50
C LEU A 559 11.66 -29.29 1.64
N LEU A 560 12.28 -29.92 0.64
CA LEU A 560 11.58 -30.81 -0.27
C LEU A 560 10.95 -31.98 0.49
N GLY A 561 9.64 -32.12 0.37
CA GLY A 561 8.89 -33.23 0.98
C GLY A 561 8.31 -32.92 2.36
N GLU A 562 8.61 -31.78 2.98
CA GLU A 562 7.97 -31.35 4.22
C GLU A 562 6.47 -31.08 3.97
N PRO A 563 5.53 -31.69 4.70
CA PRO A 563 4.10 -31.51 4.44
C PRO A 563 3.58 -30.15 4.94
N TRP A 564 4.17 -29.65 6.03
CA TRP A 564 3.72 -28.46 6.74
C TRP A 564 4.89 -27.51 6.95
N LEU A 565 4.71 -26.26 6.53
CA LEU A 565 5.70 -25.20 6.66
C LEU A 565 5.04 -23.94 7.22
N VAL A 566 5.79 -23.15 7.99
CA VAL A 566 5.45 -21.74 8.22
C VAL A 566 6.31 -20.88 7.30
N ALA A 567 5.67 -20.08 6.43
CA ALA A 567 6.39 -19.17 5.53
C ALA A 567 6.76 -17.87 6.27
N LEU A 568 8.06 -17.62 6.39
CA LEU A 568 8.63 -16.49 7.15
C LEU A 568 8.95 -15.30 6.25
N ASP A 569 9.36 -15.59 5.01
CA ASP A 569 9.66 -14.61 3.97
C ASP A 569 9.13 -15.11 2.61
N LEU A 570 8.41 -14.24 1.90
CA LEU A 570 7.80 -14.53 0.59
C LEU A 570 8.09 -13.39 -0.37
N ARG A 571 8.37 -13.75 -1.63
CA ARG A 571 8.33 -12.83 -2.76
C ARG A 571 7.01 -13.00 -3.49
N PHE A 572 6.22 -11.93 -3.55
CA PHE A 572 4.99 -11.90 -4.33
C PHE A 572 5.27 -12.16 -5.81
N GLU A 573 4.52 -13.08 -6.39
CA GLU A 573 4.44 -13.36 -7.83
C GLU A 573 2.97 -13.55 -8.20
N ALA A 574 2.59 -13.27 -9.46
CA ALA A 574 1.18 -13.20 -9.87
C ALA A 574 0.42 -14.54 -9.74
N ARG A 575 1.12 -15.68 -9.72
CA ARG A 575 0.51 -17.01 -9.64
C ARG A 575 0.71 -17.63 -8.26
N ASP A 576 1.92 -18.12 -7.99
CA ASP A 576 2.30 -18.69 -6.70
C ASP A 576 3.46 -17.87 -6.13
N SER A 577 3.32 -17.37 -4.91
CA SER A 577 4.38 -16.59 -4.24
C SER A 577 5.60 -17.47 -3.94
N LEU A 578 6.81 -16.96 -4.14
CA LEU A 578 8.04 -17.71 -3.88
C LEU A 578 8.44 -17.60 -2.42
N ILE A 579 8.56 -18.73 -1.74
CA ILE A 579 9.07 -18.83 -0.37
C ILE A 579 10.59 -18.59 -0.38
N LEU A 580 11.01 -17.53 0.32
CA LEU A 580 12.43 -17.17 0.50
C LEU A 580 12.98 -17.66 1.84
N ALA A 581 12.10 -17.89 2.82
CA ALA A 581 12.43 -18.51 4.08
C ALA A 581 11.20 -19.19 4.69
N ALA A 582 11.36 -20.42 5.17
CA ALA A 582 10.35 -21.17 5.89
C ALA A 582 10.99 -22.11 6.92
N ALA A 583 10.16 -22.67 7.80
CA ALA A 583 10.55 -23.73 8.71
C ALA A 583 9.44 -24.78 8.82
N PRO A 584 9.77 -26.08 8.88
CA PRO A 584 8.78 -27.12 9.10
C PRO A 584 8.33 -27.19 10.56
N PHE A 585 7.13 -27.73 10.79
CA PHE A 585 6.55 -27.88 12.12
C PHE A 585 5.65 -29.13 12.21
N ASP A 586 5.41 -29.65 13.42
CA ASP A 586 4.45 -30.75 13.64
C ASP A 586 3.01 -30.20 13.62
N PRO A 587 2.11 -30.67 12.74
CA PRO A 587 0.74 -30.17 12.63
C PRO A 587 -0.10 -30.32 13.92
N ARG A 588 0.31 -31.15 14.89
CA ARG A 588 -0.34 -31.22 16.20
C ARG A 588 -0.38 -29.88 16.93
N VAL A 589 0.56 -28.98 16.65
CA VAL A 589 0.56 -27.62 17.18
C VAL A 589 -0.69 -26.83 16.78
N LEU A 590 -1.22 -27.08 15.57
CA LEU A 590 -2.41 -26.38 15.07
C LEU A 590 -3.64 -26.77 15.89
N GLU A 591 -3.84 -28.06 16.13
CA GLU A 591 -4.99 -28.55 16.89
C GLU A 591 -4.92 -28.09 18.36
N ARG A 592 -3.72 -28.02 18.93
CA ARG A 592 -3.50 -27.54 20.31
C ARG A 592 -3.71 -26.04 20.47
N ASP A 593 -3.12 -25.24 19.57
CA ASP A 593 -2.95 -23.81 19.79
C ASP A 593 -3.85 -22.92 18.92
N TYR A 594 -4.47 -23.49 17.89
CA TYR A 594 -5.37 -22.82 16.93
C TYR A 594 -6.64 -23.64 16.61
N PRO A 595 -7.32 -24.25 17.60
CA PRO A 595 -8.49 -25.09 17.34
C PRO A 595 -9.63 -24.34 16.64
N ALA A 596 -9.78 -23.03 16.92
CA ALA A 596 -10.81 -22.18 16.34
C ALA A 596 -10.64 -21.92 14.83
N GLN A 597 -9.45 -22.16 14.26
CA GLN A 597 -9.21 -22.01 12.82
C GLN A 597 -9.58 -23.25 12.02
N PHE A 598 -9.94 -24.35 12.68
CA PHE A 598 -10.48 -25.52 12.00
C PHE A 598 -11.97 -25.36 11.77
N SER A 599 -12.40 -25.49 10.52
CA SER A 599 -13.81 -25.50 10.16
C SER A 599 -14.17 -26.79 9.42
N ARG A 600 -15.46 -27.15 9.52
CA ARG A 600 -16.08 -28.13 8.63
C ARG A 600 -17.18 -27.42 7.87
N GLU A 601 -16.98 -27.30 6.56
CA GLU A 601 -17.85 -26.56 5.67
C GLU A 601 -18.36 -27.48 4.57
N ARG A 602 -19.64 -27.32 4.23
CA ARG A 602 -20.20 -27.93 3.02
C ARG A 602 -19.96 -26.96 1.87
N THR A 603 -19.11 -27.33 0.93
CA THR A 603 -18.79 -26.52 -0.25
C THR A 603 -19.48 -27.08 -1.49
N LEU A 604 -19.79 -26.18 -2.43
CA LEU A 604 -20.44 -26.52 -3.68
C LEU A 604 -19.55 -26.12 -4.83
N HIS A 605 -19.38 -27.04 -5.77
CA HIS A 605 -18.58 -26.84 -6.96
C HIS A 605 -19.41 -27.21 -8.19
N TRP A 606 -19.37 -26.37 -9.23
CA TRP A 606 -19.95 -26.74 -10.51
C TRP A 606 -18.94 -27.53 -11.32
N ASN A 607 -19.29 -28.75 -11.72
CA ASN A 607 -18.46 -29.56 -12.58
C ASN A 607 -18.85 -29.31 -14.05
N ASP A 608 -17.98 -28.64 -14.81
CA ASP A 608 -18.24 -28.29 -16.21
C ASP A 608 -18.35 -29.50 -17.14
N GLU A 609 -17.58 -30.56 -16.90
CA GLU A 609 -17.61 -31.78 -17.72
C GLU A 609 -18.93 -32.54 -17.55
N ARG A 610 -19.46 -32.55 -16.32
CA ARG A 610 -20.70 -33.25 -15.97
C ARG A 610 -21.95 -32.38 -16.11
N GLY A 611 -21.79 -31.05 -16.19
CA GLY A 611 -22.90 -30.10 -16.24
C GLY A 611 -23.78 -30.17 -14.99
N ALA A 612 -23.20 -30.42 -13.82
CA ALA A 612 -23.93 -30.64 -12.58
C ALA A 612 -23.20 -30.04 -11.38
N ALA A 613 -23.98 -29.71 -10.34
CA ALA A 613 -23.44 -29.36 -9.04
C ALA A 613 -22.87 -30.60 -8.34
N GLU A 614 -21.69 -30.45 -7.74
CA GLU A 614 -21.06 -31.40 -6.84
C GLU A 614 -20.99 -30.76 -5.45
N ALA A 615 -21.33 -31.52 -4.41
CA ALA A 615 -21.23 -31.09 -3.03
C ALA A 615 -20.11 -31.85 -2.32
N PHE A 616 -19.36 -31.12 -1.50
CA PHE A 616 -18.27 -31.67 -0.71
C PHE A 616 -18.42 -31.25 0.75
N ASP A 617 -18.16 -32.17 1.67
CA ASP A 617 -17.85 -31.82 3.05
C ASP A 617 -16.32 -31.66 3.14
N GLU A 618 -15.87 -30.45 3.44
CA GLU A 618 -14.46 -30.10 3.58
C GLU A 618 -14.11 -29.84 5.04
N ARG A 619 -13.04 -30.48 5.52
CA ARG A 619 -12.36 -30.08 6.76
C ARG A 619 -11.22 -29.15 6.38
N ARG A 620 -11.19 -27.95 6.96
CA ARG A 620 -10.23 -26.90 6.59
C ARG A 620 -9.45 -26.40 7.80
N PHE A 621 -8.28 -25.83 7.54
CA PHE A 621 -7.55 -24.95 8.45
C PHE A 621 -7.36 -23.61 7.74
N GLY A 622 -8.10 -22.58 8.16
CA GLY A 622 -8.27 -21.38 7.34
C GLY A 622 -8.74 -21.77 5.93
N ALA A 623 -8.03 -21.32 4.89
CA ALA A 623 -8.35 -21.68 3.51
C ALA A 623 -7.81 -23.05 3.05
N ILE A 624 -6.88 -23.68 3.82
CA ILE A 624 -6.27 -24.96 3.46
C ILE A 624 -7.30 -26.08 3.61
N VAL A 625 -7.55 -26.82 2.54
CA VAL A 625 -8.41 -28.01 2.56
C VAL A 625 -7.57 -29.21 3.00
N LEU A 626 -7.90 -29.79 4.16
CA LEU A 626 -7.21 -30.94 4.75
C LEU A 626 -7.82 -32.27 4.30
N GLU A 627 -9.14 -32.29 4.23
CA GLU A 627 -9.92 -33.46 3.86
C GLU A 627 -11.10 -32.97 3.02
N ARG A 628 -11.35 -33.61 1.89
CA ARG A 628 -12.51 -33.35 1.03
C ARG A 628 -13.24 -34.66 0.78
N ARG A 629 -14.52 -34.73 1.15
CA ARG A 629 -15.37 -35.91 0.90
C ARG A 629 -16.57 -35.52 0.06
N SER A 630 -16.80 -36.24 -1.03
CA SER A 630 -17.99 -36.04 -1.86
C SER A 630 -19.24 -36.46 -1.07
N VAL A 631 -20.27 -35.61 -1.10
CA VAL A 631 -21.56 -35.85 -0.46
C VAL A 631 -22.71 -35.62 -1.46
N PRO A 632 -23.88 -36.26 -1.28
CA PRO A 632 -25.03 -36.03 -2.16
C PRO A 632 -25.48 -34.58 -2.09
N VAL A 633 -25.77 -33.96 -3.24
CA VAL A 633 -26.36 -32.62 -3.34
C VAL A 633 -27.77 -32.64 -2.73
N LYS A 634 -28.04 -31.76 -1.77
CA LYS A 634 -29.36 -31.57 -1.17
C LYS A 634 -30.15 -30.54 -1.98
N PRO A 635 -31.49 -30.53 -1.91
CA PRO A 635 -32.31 -29.49 -2.55
C PRO A 635 -31.90 -28.06 -2.17
N ALA A 636 -31.54 -27.83 -0.90
CA ALA A 636 -31.06 -26.52 -0.42
C ALA A 636 -29.70 -26.08 -1.01
N ASP A 637 -28.92 -26.99 -1.59
CA ASP A 637 -27.60 -26.71 -2.15
C ASP A 637 -27.63 -26.38 -3.65
N ALA A 638 -28.65 -26.89 -4.34
CA ALA A 638 -28.67 -26.86 -5.80
C ALA A 638 -28.78 -25.41 -6.32
N LEU A 639 -29.59 -24.59 -5.65
CA LEU A 639 -29.81 -23.21 -6.03
C LEU A 639 -28.51 -22.37 -5.98
N PRO A 640 -27.76 -22.29 -4.86
CA PRO A 640 -26.47 -21.57 -4.83
C PRO A 640 -25.48 -22.03 -5.91
N ALA A 641 -25.40 -23.34 -6.17
CA ALA A 641 -24.49 -23.89 -7.18
C ALA A 641 -24.90 -23.49 -8.61
N LEU A 642 -26.20 -23.48 -8.92
CA LEU A 642 -26.72 -23.02 -10.21
C LEU A 642 -26.46 -21.52 -10.42
N LEU A 643 -26.64 -20.69 -9.39
CA LEU A 643 -26.33 -19.26 -9.48
C LEU A 643 -24.83 -19.02 -9.68
N ALA A 644 -23.97 -19.75 -8.96
CA ALA A 644 -22.52 -19.68 -9.15
C ALA A 644 -22.09 -20.08 -10.57
N ALA A 645 -22.72 -21.10 -11.15
CA ALA A 645 -22.46 -21.52 -12.53
C ALA A 645 -22.84 -20.43 -13.54
N VAL A 646 -23.98 -19.75 -13.36
CA VAL A 646 -24.39 -18.61 -14.21
C VAL A 646 -23.41 -17.44 -14.06
N ARG A 647 -22.92 -17.15 -12.86
CA ARG A 647 -21.88 -16.12 -12.65
C ARG A 647 -20.59 -16.42 -13.39
N ALA A 648 -20.14 -17.67 -13.35
CA ALA A 648 -18.89 -18.07 -13.98
C ALA A 648 -18.98 -18.10 -15.51
N ARG A 649 -20.13 -18.53 -16.07
CA ARG A 649 -20.33 -18.68 -17.51
C ARG A 649 -20.92 -17.43 -18.20
N GLY A 650 -21.41 -16.47 -17.43
CA GLY A 650 -22.17 -15.32 -17.94
C GLY A 650 -23.62 -15.66 -18.25
N LEU A 651 -24.39 -14.64 -18.65
CA LEU A 651 -25.82 -14.80 -18.91
C LEU A 651 -26.11 -15.72 -20.11
N ASP A 652 -25.17 -15.92 -21.02
CA ASP A 652 -25.32 -16.79 -22.19
C ASP A 652 -25.53 -18.27 -21.83
N ALA A 653 -25.25 -18.66 -20.58
CA ALA A 653 -25.58 -19.99 -20.08
C ALA A 653 -27.09 -20.24 -19.89
N LEU A 654 -27.92 -19.18 -19.95
CA LEU A 654 -29.37 -19.25 -19.79
C LEU A 654 -30.09 -19.47 -21.13
N PRO A 655 -31.31 -20.05 -21.11
CA PRO A 655 -32.07 -20.39 -22.32
C PRO A 655 -32.71 -19.16 -22.99
N TRP A 656 -31.90 -18.25 -23.54
CA TRP A 656 -32.38 -17.02 -24.16
C TRP A 656 -33.20 -17.26 -25.44
N SER A 657 -34.49 -16.93 -25.38
CA SER A 657 -35.34 -16.76 -26.56
C SER A 657 -35.14 -15.39 -27.22
N ASP A 658 -35.51 -15.26 -28.49
CA ASP A 658 -35.53 -13.96 -29.18
C ASP A 658 -36.46 -12.95 -28.49
N HIS A 659 -37.54 -13.45 -27.87
CA HIS A 659 -38.44 -12.63 -27.07
C HIS A 659 -37.74 -12.09 -25.82
N ALA A 660 -37.03 -12.93 -25.05
CA ALA A 660 -36.27 -12.50 -23.88
C ALA A 660 -35.19 -11.46 -24.22
N ARG A 661 -34.47 -11.67 -25.33
CA ARG A 661 -33.43 -10.73 -25.80
C ARG A 661 -34.03 -9.37 -26.16
N GLN A 662 -35.14 -9.36 -26.91
CA GLN A 662 -35.83 -8.12 -27.27
C GLN A 662 -36.45 -7.43 -26.05
N LEU A 663 -36.99 -8.17 -25.08
CA LEU A 663 -37.48 -7.62 -23.82
C LEU A 663 -36.35 -6.91 -23.05
N ARG A 664 -35.19 -7.56 -22.88
CA ARG A 664 -34.01 -6.95 -22.23
C ARG A 664 -33.60 -5.66 -22.94
N ALA A 665 -33.48 -5.70 -24.28
CA ALA A 665 -33.08 -4.55 -25.07
C ALA A 665 -34.08 -3.38 -24.93
N ARG A 666 -35.39 -3.65 -24.92
CA ARG A 666 -36.43 -2.64 -24.67
C ARG A 666 -36.30 -2.00 -23.29
N MET A 667 -36.09 -2.82 -22.25
CA MET A 667 -35.93 -2.35 -20.87
C MET A 667 -34.69 -1.44 -20.72
N GLN A 668 -33.56 -1.84 -21.30
CA GLN A 668 -32.33 -1.04 -21.31
C GLN A 668 -32.53 0.28 -22.08
N ALA A 669 -33.15 0.20 -23.27
CA ALA A 669 -33.42 1.37 -24.09
C ALA A 669 -34.31 2.38 -23.37
N LEU A 670 -35.41 1.94 -22.74
CA LEU A 670 -36.30 2.84 -22.00
C LEU A 670 -35.60 3.51 -20.80
N ARG A 671 -34.79 2.76 -20.04
CA ARG A 671 -34.00 3.33 -18.93
C ARG A 671 -33.01 4.40 -19.42
N ALA A 672 -32.42 4.19 -20.59
CA ALA A 672 -31.53 5.18 -21.21
C ALA A 672 -32.27 6.43 -21.71
N TRP A 673 -33.45 6.26 -22.31
CA TRP A 673 -34.24 7.36 -22.88
C TRP A 673 -34.97 8.20 -21.83
N MET A 674 -35.29 7.60 -20.69
CA MET A 674 -36.09 8.19 -19.63
C MET A 674 -35.52 7.87 -18.23
N PRO A 675 -34.32 8.38 -17.88
CA PRO A 675 -33.69 8.12 -16.58
C PRO A 675 -34.54 8.59 -15.39
N GLU A 676 -35.42 9.58 -15.59
CA GLU A 676 -36.35 10.08 -14.58
C GLU A 676 -37.36 9.04 -14.08
N LEU A 677 -37.58 7.94 -14.81
CA LEU A 677 -38.49 6.87 -14.41
C LEU A 677 -37.91 5.93 -13.35
N GLY A 678 -36.61 6.03 -13.04
CA GLY A 678 -35.97 5.21 -12.01
C GLY A 678 -36.03 3.70 -12.23
N LEU A 679 -36.18 3.25 -13.49
CA LEU A 679 -36.38 1.84 -13.85
C LEU A 679 -35.19 0.95 -13.43
N PRO A 680 -35.37 -0.30 -12.99
CA PRO A 680 -34.26 -1.18 -12.62
C PRO A 680 -33.20 -1.36 -13.71
N ASP A 681 -31.93 -1.51 -13.31
CA ASP A 681 -30.85 -1.85 -14.24
C ASP A 681 -30.90 -3.35 -14.59
N VAL A 682 -30.89 -3.63 -15.90
CA VAL A 682 -30.88 -4.98 -16.49
C VAL A 682 -29.69 -5.18 -17.45
N SER A 683 -28.63 -4.40 -17.26
CA SER A 683 -27.31 -4.68 -17.83
C SER A 683 -26.81 -6.05 -17.38
N GLU A 684 -25.90 -6.64 -18.15
CA GLU A 684 -25.34 -7.95 -17.82
C GLU A 684 -24.68 -7.96 -16.42
N ALA A 685 -23.89 -6.93 -16.12
CA ALA A 685 -23.26 -6.78 -14.81
C ALA A 685 -24.29 -6.69 -13.67
N ALA A 686 -25.37 -5.93 -13.85
CA ALA A 686 -26.43 -5.80 -12.84
C ALA A 686 -27.22 -7.10 -12.65
N LEU A 687 -27.57 -7.81 -13.73
CA LEU A 687 -28.30 -9.07 -13.66
C LEU A 687 -27.46 -10.18 -13.01
N LEU A 688 -26.14 -10.24 -13.26
CA LEU A 688 -25.24 -11.19 -12.61
C LEU A 688 -25.02 -10.87 -11.12
N ALA A 689 -25.03 -9.58 -10.75
CA ALA A 689 -24.92 -9.15 -9.36
C ALA A 689 -26.19 -9.42 -8.53
N THR A 690 -27.36 -9.57 -9.18
CA THR A 690 -28.67 -9.69 -8.52
C THR A 690 -29.40 -11.00 -8.82
N LEU A 691 -28.68 -12.06 -9.20
CA LEU A 691 -29.26 -13.36 -9.57
C LEU A 691 -30.17 -13.95 -8.49
N GLU A 692 -29.85 -13.72 -7.21
CA GLU A 692 -30.65 -14.13 -6.06
C GLU A 692 -32.06 -13.52 -6.07
N ASP A 693 -32.22 -12.33 -6.64
CA ASP A 693 -33.49 -11.61 -6.59
C ASP A 693 -34.44 -12.03 -7.71
N TRP A 694 -33.91 -12.24 -8.92
CA TRP A 694 -34.73 -12.39 -10.13
C TRP A 694 -34.72 -13.78 -10.73
N LEU A 695 -33.60 -14.50 -10.61
CA LEU A 695 -33.44 -15.83 -11.22
C LEU A 695 -33.69 -16.94 -10.20
N ALA A 696 -33.25 -16.74 -8.95
CA ALA A 696 -33.35 -17.76 -7.92
C ALA A 696 -34.77 -18.29 -7.65
N PRO A 697 -35.83 -17.46 -7.60
CA PRO A 697 -37.19 -17.95 -7.43
C PRO A 697 -37.65 -18.93 -8.54
N HIS A 698 -37.06 -18.83 -9.73
CA HIS A 698 -37.39 -19.68 -10.88
C HIS A 698 -36.54 -20.95 -10.94
N LEU A 699 -35.43 -21.00 -10.20
CA LEU A 699 -34.53 -22.14 -10.09
C LEU A 699 -34.72 -22.96 -8.81
N ASP A 700 -35.59 -22.52 -7.90
CA ASP A 700 -35.86 -23.23 -6.65
C ASP A 700 -36.35 -24.67 -6.91
N GLY A 701 -35.80 -25.62 -6.16
CA GLY A 701 -36.04 -27.06 -6.34
C GLY A 701 -35.44 -27.68 -7.62
N ARG A 702 -34.73 -26.94 -8.48
CA ARG A 702 -34.07 -27.47 -9.68
C ARG A 702 -32.62 -27.84 -9.40
N HIS A 703 -32.11 -28.82 -10.16
CA HIS A 703 -30.73 -29.34 -10.01
C HIS A 703 -29.84 -29.11 -11.24
N ARG A 704 -30.40 -28.59 -12.34
CA ARG A 704 -29.68 -28.36 -13.60
C ARG A 704 -30.19 -27.08 -14.27
N LEU A 705 -29.32 -26.35 -14.97
CA LEU A 705 -29.68 -25.11 -15.67
C LEU A 705 -30.59 -25.36 -16.89
N ASP A 706 -30.42 -26.50 -17.55
CA ASP A 706 -31.25 -26.92 -18.70
C ASP A 706 -32.70 -27.27 -18.30
N ALA A 707 -32.98 -27.37 -17.00
CA ALA A 707 -34.33 -27.50 -16.51
C ALA A 707 -35.12 -26.20 -16.63
N LEU A 708 -34.48 -25.02 -16.69
CA LEU A 708 -35.16 -23.73 -16.91
C LEU A 708 -35.58 -23.61 -18.38
N GLY A 709 -36.87 -23.34 -18.63
CA GLY A 709 -37.39 -23.10 -19.97
C GLY A 709 -37.16 -21.67 -20.46
N ALA A 710 -37.14 -21.47 -21.78
CA ALA A 710 -36.95 -20.14 -22.37
C ALA A 710 -38.09 -19.15 -22.04
N GLU A 711 -39.33 -19.64 -21.89
CA GLU A 711 -40.48 -18.83 -21.46
C GLU A 711 -40.37 -18.42 -19.99
N GLU A 712 -39.92 -19.33 -19.13
CA GLU A 712 -39.71 -19.06 -17.71
C GLU A 712 -38.62 -18.00 -17.51
N LEU A 713 -37.55 -18.03 -18.32
CA LEU A 713 -36.54 -16.99 -18.33
C LEU A 713 -37.11 -15.62 -18.76
N SER A 714 -37.96 -15.59 -19.80
CA SER A 714 -38.64 -14.35 -20.19
C SER A 714 -39.51 -13.78 -19.06
N GLN A 715 -40.22 -14.65 -18.32
CA GLN A 715 -41.04 -14.24 -17.18
C GLN A 715 -40.19 -13.73 -16.01
N ALA A 716 -39.07 -14.41 -15.72
CA ALA A 716 -38.11 -14.01 -14.69
C ALA A 716 -37.50 -12.63 -15.00
N LEU A 717 -37.20 -12.35 -16.26
CA LEU A 717 -36.73 -11.02 -16.66
C LEU A 717 -37.85 -9.97 -16.57
N ALA A 718 -39.06 -10.31 -17.00
CA ALA A 718 -40.22 -9.41 -16.94
C ALA A 718 -40.62 -9.06 -15.50
N SER A 719 -40.36 -9.92 -14.52
CA SER A 719 -40.67 -9.69 -13.10
C SER A 719 -39.81 -8.59 -12.47
N ARG A 720 -38.69 -8.21 -13.10
CA ARG A 720 -37.88 -7.05 -12.71
C ARG A 720 -38.65 -5.74 -12.80
N PHE A 721 -39.62 -5.65 -13.71
CA PHE A 721 -40.48 -4.48 -13.82
C PHE A 721 -41.81 -4.77 -13.14
N ASP A 722 -42.26 -3.83 -12.31
CA ASP A 722 -43.61 -3.89 -11.74
C ASP A 722 -44.69 -3.70 -12.83
N TYR A 723 -45.95 -3.72 -12.42
CA TYR A 723 -47.06 -3.56 -13.36
C TYR A 723 -47.05 -2.22 -14.11
N GLU A 724 -46.82 -1.10 -13.42
CA GLU A 724 -46.82 0.24 -14.03
C GLU A 724 -45.59 0.45 -14.91
N GLN A 725 -44.44 -0.09 -14.52
CA GLN A 725 -43.21 -0.07 -15.32
C GLN A 725 -43.36 -0.90 -16.59
N ARG A 726 -44.01 -2.07 -16.54
CA ARG A 726 -44.31 -2.86 -17.75
C ARG A 726 -45.27 -2.14 -18.69
N ARG A 727 -46.34 -1.55 -18.14
CA ARG A 727 -47.27 -0.73 -18.93
C ARG A 727 -46.57 0.45 -19.59
N THR A 728 -45.64 1.09 -18.87
CA THR A 728 -44.82 2.17 -19.41
C THR A 728 -43.86 1.67 -20.48
N LEU A 729 -43.26 0.49 -20.30
CA LEU A 729 -42.43 -0.18 -21.30
C LEU A 729 -43.20 -0.43 -22.60
N ASP A 730 -44.42 -0.96 -22.51
CA ASP A 730 -45.24 -1.24 -23.69
C ASP A 730 -45.72 0.03 -24.39
N ALA A 731 -45.98 1.11 -23.64
CA ALA A 731 -46.39 2.39 -24.21
C ALA A 731 -45.23 3.17 -24.85
N GLN A 732 -44.06 3.18 -24.20
CA GLN A 732 -42.93 4.04 -24.58
C GLN A 732 -41.90 3.33 -25.47
N ALA A 733 -41.77 2.00 -25.34
CA ALA A 733 -40.92 1.15 -26.17
C ALA A 733 -41.73 -0.07 -26.67
N PRO A 734 -42.71 0.13 -27.56
CA PRO A 734 -43.62 -0.94 -28.00
C PRO A 734 -42.90 -2.01 -28.83
N GLU A 735 -43.40 -3.25 -28.82
CA GLU A 735 -42.85 -4.32 -29.67
C GLU A 735 -43.11 -4.12 -31.16
N SER A 736 -44.12 -3.32 -31.50
CA SER A 736 -44.53 -3.09 -32.88
C SER A 736 -45.17 -1.73 -33.06
N LEU A 737 -45.15 -1.23 -34.29
CA LEU A 737 -45.84 0.00 -34.70
C LEU A 737 -46.84 -0.31 -35.81
N VAL A 738 -48.00 0.34 -35.72
CA VAL A 738 -48.97 0.36 -36.82
C VAL A 738 -48.52 1.39 -37.84
N VAL A 739 -48.24 0.94 -39.07
CA VAL A 739 -47.84 1.79 -40.18
C VAL A 739 -49.09 2.28 -40.94
N PRO A 740 -49.01 3.34 -41.78
CA PRO A 740 -50.19 3.93 -42.47
C PRO A 740 -51.04 2.94 -43.27
N SER A 741 -50.46 1.84 -43.75
CA SER A 741 -51.20 0.75 -44.41
C SER A 741 -52.19 0.00 -43.50
N GLY A 742 -52.16 0.26 -42.19
CA GLY A 742 -52.89 -0.44 -41.15
C GLY A 742 -52.23 -1.75 -40.69
N GLN A 743 -51.05 -2.10 -41.22
CA GLN A 743 -50.29 -3.27 -40.79
C GLN A 743 -49.50 -2.98 -39.51
N SER A 744 -49.39 -3.98 -38.63
CA SER A 744 -48.45 -3.92 -37.51
C SER A 744 -47.09 -4.48 -37.93
N ARG A 745 -46.02 -3.74 -37.63
CA ARG A 745 -44.63 -4.08 -37.97
C ARG A 745 -43.79 -4.10 -36.71
N ARG A 746 -43.05 -5.19 -36.50
CA ARG A 746 -42.21 -5.39 -35.31
C ARG A 746 -41.04 -4.40 -35.33
N LEU A 747 -40.73 -3.85 -34.15
CA LEU A 747 -39.52 -3.09 -33.90
C LEU A 747 -38.41 -4.01 -33.41
N GLU A 748 -37.21 -3.80 -33.92
CA GLU A 748 -36.00 -4.46 -33.47
C GLU A 748 -35.19 -3.49 -32.61
N TYR A 749 -34.91 -3.92 -31.39
CA TYR A 749 -34.11 -3.18 -30.41
C TYR A 749 -32.71 -3.79 -30.32
N ALA A 750 -31.70 -2.93 -30.31
CA ALA A 750 -30.32 -3.27 -30.05
C ALA A 750 -29.73 -2.29 -29.02
N GLU A 751 -28.76 -2.73 -28.25
CA GLU A 751 -28.17 -1.94 -27.17
C GLU A 751 -27.43 -0.72 -27.75
N GLY A 752 -27.76 0.48 -27.24
CA GLY A 752 -27.12 1.74 -27.67
C GLY A 752 -27.57 2.26 -29.04
N GLU A 753 -28.41 1.54 -29.77
CA GLU A 753 -28.87 1.91 -31.10
C GLU A 753 -30.35 2.35 -31.12
N PRO A 754 -30.75 3.27 -32.02
CA PRO A 754 -32.16 3.60 -32.21
C PRO A 754 -32.95 2.40 -32.76
N PRO A 755 -34.22 2.23 -32.34
CA PRO A 755 -35.03 1.08 -32.72
C PRO A 755 -35.27 1.05 -34.24
N VAL A 756 -35.20 -0.15 -34.82
CA VAL A 756 -35.30 -0.36 -36.26
C VAL A 756 -36.68 -0.88 -36.65
N LEU A 757 -37.29 -0.25 -37.65
CA LEU A 757 -38.53 -0.70 -38.28
C LEU A 757 -38.26 -1.08 -39.74
N ALA A 758 -38.24 -2.38 -40.01
CA ALA A 758 -38.18 -2.91 -41.36
C ALA A 758 -39.59 -2.91 -41.99
N VAL A 759 -39.80 -2.04 -42.99
CA VAL A 759 -41.12 -1.80 -43.57
C VAL A 759 -41.05 -1.57 -45.08
N LYS A 760 -42.02 -2.10 -45.83
CA LYS A 760 -42.09 -1.85 -47.27
C LYS A 760 -42.42 -0.39 -47.54
N LEU A 761 -41.69 0.21 -48.50
CA LEU A 761 -41.81 1.62 -48.83
C LEU A 761 -43.26 2.06 -49.09
N GLN A 762 -44.03 1.27 -49.85
CA GLN A 762 -45.41 1.61 -50.19
C GLN A 762 -46.41 1.61 -49.02
N GLU A 763 -46.01 1.08 -47.87
CA GLU A 763 -46.84 1.09 -46.66
C GLU A 763 -46.73 2.40 -45.87
N LEU A 764 -45.74 3.23 -46.19
CA LEU A 764 -45.48 4.52 -45.55
C LEU A 764 -46.03 5.71 -46.35
N PHE A 765 -46.66 5.50 -47.51
CA PHE A 765 -47.28 6.61 -48.24
C PHE A 765 -48.30 7.37 -47.38
N GLY A 766 -48.32 8.68 -47.52
CA GLY A 766 -49.11 9.57 -46.67
C GLY A 766 -48.49 9.87 -45.29
N LEU A 767 -47.39 9.23 -44.90
CA LEU A 767 -46.68 9.56 -43.66
C LEU A 767 -45.61 10.61 -43.91
N ALA A 768 -45.82 11.79 -43.33
CA ALA A 768 -44.94 12.91 -43.55
C ALA A 768 -43.66 12.83 -42.72
N ASP A 769 -43.81 12.59 -41.41
CA ASP A 769 -42.71 12.61 -40.45
C ASP A 769 -42.31 11.20 -40.01
N THR A 770 -41.03 11.02 -39.67
CA THR A 770 -40.52 9.76 -39.11
C THR A 770 -41.26 9.43 -37.81
N PRO A 771 -41.79 8.20 -37.63
CA PRO A 771 -42.38 7.76 -36.37
C PRO A 771 -41.40 7.94 -35.21
N ARG A 772 -41.91 8.41 -34.08
CA ARG A 772 -41.15 8.59 -32.84
C ARG A 772 -41.78 7.80 -31.70
N ILE A 773 -40.93 7.17 -30.89
CA ILE A 773 -41.32 6.49 -29.64
C ILE A 773 -40.62 7.13 -28.44
N GLY A 774 -40.78 6.58 -27.24
CA GLY A 774 -40.20 7.14 -26.01
C GLY A 774 -40.72 8.55 -25.72
N GLY A 775 -42.03 8.76 -25.79
CA GLY A 775 -42.67 10.06 -25.58
C GLY A 775 -42.36 11.08 -26.67
N GLY A 776 -42.04 10.62 -27.88
CA GLY A 776 -41.66 11.46 -29.02
C GLY A 776 -40.16 11.78 -29.10
N ARG A 777 -39.36 11.32 -28.13
CA ARG A 777 -37.92 11.63 -28.06
C ARG A 777 -37.10 10.89 -29.12
N ILE A 778 -37.46 9.65 -29.41
CA ILE A 778 -36.60 8.73 -30.15
C ILE A 778 -37.15 8.51 -31.57
N PRO A 779 -36.46 9.00 -32.62
CA PRO A 779 -36.83 8.69 -33.98
C PRO A 779 -36.54 7.21 -34.29
N VAL A 780 -37.49 6.54 -34.93
CA VAL A 780 -37.33 5.16 -35.38
C VAL A 780 -36.50 5.13 -36.66
N THR A 781 -35.49 4.26 -36.71
CA THR A 781 -34.72 4.00 -37.94
C THR A 781 -35.56 3.18 -38.90
N LEU A 782 -35.87 3.74 -40.06
CA LEU A 782 -36.65 3.04 -41.09
C LEU A 782 -35.72 2.29 -42.03
N HIS A 783 -35.84 0.97 -42.05
CA HIS A 783 -35.27 0.13 -43.10
C HIS A 783 -36.32 -0.02 -44.19
N LEU A 784 -36.25 0.85 -45.20
CA LEU A 784 -37.20 0.90 -46.30
C LEU A 784 -36.96 -0.26 -47.26
N LEU A 785 -37.96 -1.13 -47.39
CA LEU A 785 -37.89 -2.35 -48.18
C LEU A 785 -38.66 -2.24 -49.50
N SER A 786 -38.19 -2.95 -50.51
CA SER A 786 -38.92 -3.20 -51.76
C SER A 786 -40.11 -4.12 -51.54
N PRO A 787 -41.04 -4.25 -52.52
CA PRO A 787 -42.12 -5.20 -52.43
C PRO A 787 -41.68 -6.65 -52.15
N ALA A 788 -40.50 -7.03 -52.63
CA ALA A 788 -39.87 -8.33 -52.40
C ALA A 788 -39.10 -8.44 -51.07
N GLY A 789 -39.16 -7.44 -50.19
CA GLY A 789 -38.50 -7.45 -48.88
C GLY A 789 -37.00 -7.12 -48.91
N ARG A 790 -36.44 -6.72 -50.06
CA ARG A 790 -35.03 -6.32 -50.15
C ARG A 790 -34.83 -4.89 -49.65
N PRO A 791 -33.79 -4.60 -48.86
CA PRO A 791 -33.45 -3.25 -48.42
C PRO A 791 -33.22 -2.32 -49.61
N ILE A 792 -33.76 -1.11 -49.52
CA ILE A 792 -33.57 -0.04 -50.50
C ILE A 792 -32.78 1.09 -49.87
N GLN A 793 -33.25 1.58 -48.72
CA GLN A 793 -32.70 2.76 -48.06
C GLN A 793 -32.88 2.63 -46.55
N VAL A 794 -31.91 3.13 -45.79
CA VAL A 794 -32.01 3.33 -44.35
C VAL A 794 -32.12 4.83 -44.08
N THR A 795 -33.10 5.26 -43.28
CA THR A 795 -33.28 6.69 -42.93
C THR A 795 -33.94 6.89 -41.57
N GLN A 796 -33.56 7.97 -40.89
CA GLN A 796 -34.29 8.55 -39.74
C GLN A 796 -34.96 9.89 -40.08
N ASP A 797 -34.77 10.39 -41.31
CA ASP A 797 -35.41 11.58 -41.86
C ASP A 797 -36.28 11.16 -43.04
N LEU A 798 -37.50 10.69 -42.75
CA LEU A 798 -38.45 10.24 -43.75
C LEU A 798 -38.88 11.41 -44.66
N LYS A 799 -39.01 12.60 -44.10
CA LYS A 799 -39.39 13.81 -44.83
C LYS A 799 -38.34 14.16 -45.89
N GLY A 800 -37.07 14.23 -45.49
CA GLY A 800 -35.97 14.46 -46.42
C GLY A 800 -35.80 13.35 -47.45
N PHE A 801 -36.10 12.09 -47.07
CA PHE A 801 -36.13 10.98 -48.03
C PHE A 801 -37.16 11.21 -49.13
N TRP A 802 -38.40 11.61 -48.79
CA TRP A 802 -39.44 11.89 -49.78
C TRP A 802 -39.08 13.05 -50.72
N GLU A 803 -38.48 14.11 -50.19
CA GLU A 803 -38.11 15.31 -50.97
C GLU A 803 -36.93 15.08 -51.91
N ARG A 804 -35.89 14.36 -51.45
CA ARG A 804 -34.59 14.31 -52.15
C ARG A 804 -34.28 12.94 -52.77
N THR A 805 -34.62 11.85 -52.10
CA THR A 805 -34.14 10.50 -52.45
C THR A 805 -35.20 9.65 -53.15
N TYR A 806 -36.47 9.82 -52.81
CA TYR A 806 -37.58 9.07 -53.39
C TYR A 806 -37.69 9.18 -54.92
N PRO A 807 -37.48 10.35 -55.57
CA PRO A 807 -37.57 10.45 -57.03
C PRO A 807 -36.62 9.52 -57.79
N GLU A 808 -35.44 9.26 -57.24
CA GLU A 808 -34.44 8.35 -57.83
C GLU A 808 -34.82 6.89 -57.57
N VAL A 809 -35.13 6.56 -56.31
CA VAL A 809 -35.60 5.24 -55.88
C VAL A 809 -36.85 4.81 -56.66
N LYS A 810 -37.76 5.74 -56.90
CA LYS A 810 -38.98 5.52 -57.68
C LYS A 810 -38.67 5.07 -59.11
N LYS A 811 -37.69 5.68 -59.80
CA LYS A 811 -37.34 5.31 -61.19
C LYS A 811 -36.90 3.86 -61.26
N GLU A 812 -36.08 3.43 -60.30
CA GLU A 812 -35.60 2.05 -60.20
C GLU A 812 -36.74 1.08 -59.88
N LEU A 813 -37.55 1.39 -58.86
CA LEU A 813 -38.65 0.52 -58.42
C LEU A 813 -39.77 0.41 -59.46
N LYS A 814 -40.05 1.47 -60.22
CA LYS A 814 -41.03 1.45 -61.31
C LYS A 814 -40.61 0.51 -62.44
N GLY A 815 -39.31 0.40 -62.71
CA GLY A 815 -38.76 -0.56 -63.68
C GLY A 815 -38.80 -2.01 -63.18
N ARG A 816 -38.42 -2.25 -61.92
CA ARG A 816 -38.34 -3.60 -61.33
C ARG A 816 -39.68 -4.17 -60.86
N TYR A 817 -40.60 -3.31 -60.42
CA TYR A 817 -41.91 -3.67 -59.85
C TYR A 817 -43.05 -2.85 -60.47
N PRO A 818 -43.34 -3.02 -61.78
CA PRO A 818 -44.30 -2.17 -62.50
C PRO A 818 -45.76 -2.37 -62.05
N ARG A 819 -46.07 -3.46 -61.36
CA ARG A 819 -47.41 -3.78 -60.86
C ARG A 819 -47.73 -3.12 -59.51
N HIS A 820 -46.79 -2.41 -58.89
CA HIS A 820 -46.98 -1.73 -57.60
C HIS A 820 -47.17 -0.20 -57.80
N PRO A 821 -47.90 0.48 -56.90
CA PRO A 821 -48.12 1.91 -57.02
C PRO A 821 -46.85 2.70 -56.63
N TRP A 822 -46.33 3.48 -57.57
CA TRP A 822 -45.20 4.40 -57.35
C TRP A 822 -45.64 5.83 -57.72
N PRO A 823 -46.38 6.51 -56.83
CA PRO A 823 -47.00 7.81 -57.09
C PRO A 823 -45.94 8.90 -57.33
N ASP A 824 -46.27 9.92 -58.12
CA ASP A 824 -45.45 11.15 -58.24
C ASP A 824 -45.52 11.96 -56.95
N ASP A 825 -46.68 11.97 -56.29
CA ASP A 825 -46.87 12.56 -54.96
C ASP A 825 -47.01 11.45 -53.89
N PRO A 826 -45.94 11.14 -53.12
CA PRO A 826 -46.01 10.15 -52.04
C PRO A 826 -46.78 10.65 -50.80
N TRP A 827 -47.07 11.95 -50.68
CA TRP A 827 -47.70 12.56 -49.49
C TRP A 827 -49.21 12.40 -49.47
N THR A 828 -49.85 12.30 -50.62
CA THR A 828 -51.32 12.12 -50.73
C THR A 828 -51.72 10.72 -51.19
N ALA A 829 -50.74 9.88 -51.53
CA ALA A 829 -50.98 8.54 -52.01
C ALA A 829 -51.54 7.61 -50.92
N THR A 830 -52.48 6.75 -51.32
CA THR A 830 -53.07 5.76 -50.40
C THR A 830 -52.04 4.67 -50.07
N PRO A 831 -51.66 4.50 -48.79
CA PRO A 831 -50.73 3.45 -48.38
C PRO A 831 -51.34 2.07 -48.59
N THR A 832 -50.53 1.12 -49.05
CA THR A 832 -50.98 -0.26 -49.31
C THR A 832 -49.87 -1.27 -49.09
N HIS A 833 -50.22 -2.42 -48.52
CA HIS A 833 -49.30 -3.58 -48.46
C HIS A 833 -49.36 -4.45 -49.73
N ARG A 834 -50.36 -4.23 -50.61
CA ARG A 834 -50.67 -5.09 -51.78
C ARG A 834 -50.24 -4.44 -53.10
N ALA A 835 -50.01 -5.28 -54.11
CA ALA A 835 -49.64 -4.84 -55.46
C ALA A 835 -50.73 -3.99 -56.16
N LYS A 836 -52.02 -4.33 -55.99
CA LYS A 836 -53.15 -3.52 -56.49
C LYS A 836 -53.95 -2.92 -55.32
N PRO A 837 -54.06 -1.59 -55.21
CA PRO A 837 -54.99 -0.94 -54.28
C PRO A 837 -56.45 -1.30 -54.64
N ARG A 838 -57.33 -1.47 -53.65
CA ARG A 838 -58.78 -1.60 -53.87
C ARG A 838 -59.34 -0.19 -54.14
N GLU A 839 -60.08 0.02 -55.22
CA GLU A 839 -60.92 1.22 -55.36
C GLU A 839 -61.93 1.23 -54.20
N ARG A 840 -61.90 2.28 -53.38
CA ARG A 840 -62.97 2.54 -52.41
C ARG A 840 -64.22 2.94 -53.19
N ARG A 841 -65.31 2.20 -53.03
CA ARG A 841 -66.66 2.66 -53.36
C ARG A 841 -67.14 3.67 -52.34
#